data_AF-A0A7C7JV89-F1
#
_entry.id   AF-A0A7C7JV89-F1
#
_cell.length_a   1.000
_cell.length_b   1.000
_cell.length_c   1.000
_cell.angle_alpha   90.00
_cell.angle_beta   90.00
_cell.angle_gamma   90.00
#
_symmetry.space_group_name_H-M   'P 1'
#
loop_
_entity.id
_entity.type
_entity.pdbx_description
1 polymer ?
#
loop_
_entity_poly.entity_id
_entity_poly.type
_entity_poly.pdbx_seq_one_letter_code
_entity_poly.pdbx_strand_id
1 'polypeptide(L)'
;LFNLDIQSFRISLQGAPLRANSNGKSNKIVSIPDETGKLFQFRIVEAPVLSEELSAQYPNIKTYLGSDINDVSTRVRFSVTPLGVNVMITYPNKETTFIQPVSRFSNVKHIAYKRKFVKEDLRPFECLTEDTKNVNSDTSSFRMMDANDQLLRDFRIAISTTGEYTQFWDDGNAGNGNAQQDALAQVVSTLNRVNEVYEVDMAITFTLVTGTEIIFPSPSSDPYTGSFNSQLQNELTTTVGEANYDIGHLFAYAANNGNAGCIGCVCVDNQKGSGFSAHSFLDNDGGAYMSDFFDIDYVPHEIGHQMGANHTFAFNTEGTGVNSEPGSGTTIMGYAGITGGNDVQDHSDPYFHYHSINQILTNVATAPNNCATTTPITNNPPVANAGLDYTIPNGTAFVLKGAATDADSGDVLTYTWEQIDSGSSTNTSFGPTHTGPVWRSRPPSTNPDRYMPIIERVVAGQLTETNPTETFDNSSWETVSTIGRTLNFALTVRDRSESGGVGQTPQSDFDTMTVTVDGSSGPFTVTSQTSAVTWDAGSSQTITWNVAGTNAGVVNTPTVNIKLSTDGGYTYPYTLATNVPNDGSHDITVPVTGGDTSTARVMVEGNNNIFYAINSTNFNIQESEFVLTANNSPVDVC
;
A
#
# COMPACT_ATOMS: atom_id res chain seq x y z
N LEU A 1 23.42 -8.78 -3.22
CA LEU A 1 24.12 -9.77 -2.36
C LEU A 1 25.31 -9.09 -1.68
N PHE A 2 25.51 -9.30 -0.38
CA PHE A 2 26.66 -8.79 0.35
C PHE A 2 27.00 -9.66 1.58
N ASN A 3 28.19 -9.48 2.16
CA ASN A 3 28.59 -10.10 3.42
C ASN A 3 28.40 -9.10 4.56
N LEU A 4 27.73 -9.52 5.63
CA LEU A 4 27.54 -8.77 6.85
C LEU A 4 28.52 -9.27 7.93
N ASP A 5 29.25 -8.35 8.55
CA ASP A 5 29.87 -8.59 9.85
C ASP A 5 28.86 -8.26 10.95
N ILE A 6 28.15 -9.28 11.41
CA ILE A 6 27.07 -9.12 12.38
C ILE A 6 27.55 -8.57 13.73
N GLN A 7 28.80 -8.84 14.12
CA GLN A 7 29.34 -8.35 15.40
C GLN A 7 29.62 -6.85 15.31
N SER A 8 30.29 -6.42 14.24
CA SER A 8 30.49 -5.00 13.97
C SER A 8 29.15 -4.26 13.84
N PHE A 9 28.17 -4.87 13.18
CA PHE A 9 26.82 -4.30 13.08
C PHE A 9 26.15 -4.17 14.45
N ARG A 10 26.17 -5.20 15.31
CA ARG A 10 25.63 -5.12 16.68
C ARG A 10 26.29 -4.02 17.51
N ILE A 11 27.61 -3.89 17.45
CA ILE A 11 28.33 -2.79 18.12
C ILE A 11 27.83 -1.43 17.60
N SER A 12 27.60 -1.33 16.29
CA SER A 12 27.07 -0.11 15.69
C SER A 12 25.67 0.26 16.17
N LEU A 13 24.92 -0.63 16.82
CA LEU A 13 23.57 -0.39 17.36
C LEU A 13 23.56 -0.05 18.85
N GLN A 14 24.64 -0.36 19.58
CA GLN A 14 24.71 -0.10 21.02
C GLN A 14 24.45 1.37 21.36
N GLY A 15 23.62 1.60 22.38
CA GLY A 15 23.21 2.93 22.81
C GLY A 15 22.03 3.52 22.04
N ALA A 16 21.39 2.77 21.14
CA ALA A 16 20.05 3.12 20.67
C ALA A 16 19.10 3.16 21.88
N PRO A 17 18.35 4.26 22.09
CA PRO A 17 17.41 4.34 23.20
C PRO A 17 16.16 3.51 22.89
N LEU A 18 15.49 3.05 23.95
CA LEU A 18 14.17 2.41 23.82
C LEU A 18 13.14 3.44 23.33
N ARG A 19 12.29 3.02 22.40
CA ARG A 19 11.18 3.78 21.82
C ARG A 19 10.32 4.43 22.91
N ALA A 20 9.80 3.62 23.83
CA ALA A 20 8.90 4.07 24.90
C ALA A 20 9.55 5.10 25.85
N ASN A 21 10.86 5.02 26.08
CA ASN A 21 11.56 5.90 27.02
C ASN A 21 12.02 7.22 26.39
N SER A 22 12.19 7.23 25.07
CA SER A 22 12.76 8.36 24.34
C SER A 22 11.73 9.16 23.54
N ASN A 23 10.47 8.72 23.50
CA ASN A 23 9.44 9.27 22.61
C ASN A 23 9.96 9.38 21.16
N GLY A 24 10.72 8.37 20.73
CA GLY A 24 11.29 8.29 19.39
C GLY A 24 12.50 9.14 19.08
N LYS A 25 13.00 9.88 20.06
CA LYS A 25 14.19 10.72 19.90
C LYS A 25 15.45 9.90 20.05
N SER A 26 16.34 10.02 19.07
CA SER A 26 17.62 9.31 19.10
C SER A 26 18.71 10.10 18.38
N ASN A 27 19.94 9.97 18.88
CA ASN A 27 21.14 10.42 18.18
C ASN A 27 21.89 9.24 17.53
N LYS A 28 21.35 8.02 17.66
CA LYS A 28 21.97 6.82 17.15
C LYS A 28 21.69 6.68 15.66
N ILE A 29 22.76 6.58 14.87
CA ILE A 29 22.69 6.43 13.42
C ILE A 29 23.35 5.11 13.03
N VAL A 30 22.73 4.40 12.08
CA VAL A 30 23.25 3.17 11.46
C VAL A 30 23.20 3.29 9.93
N SER A 31 24.11 2.61 9.24
CA SER A 31 24.10 2.53 7.78
C SER A 31 23.56 1.20 7.29
N ILE A 32 22.59 1.25 6.37
CA ILE A 32 21.94 0.07 5.78
C ILE A 32 21.86 0.28 4.26
N PRO A 33 22.27 -0.70 3.43
CA PRO A 33 22.18 -0.59 1.98
C PRO A 33 20.75 -0.83 1.47
N ASP A 34 20.40 -0.25 0.32
CA ASP A 34 19.26 -0.68 -0.47
C ASP A 34 19.62 -1.82 -1.44
N GLU A 35 18.70 -2.21 -2.31
CA GLU A 35 18.90 -3.26 -3.33
C GLU A 35 19.94 -2.88 -4.41
N THR A 36 20.22 -1.58 -4.57
CA THR A 36 21.25 -1.07 -5.49
C THR A 36 22.64 -1.02 -4.85
N GLY A 37 22.73 -1.24 -3.54
CA GLY A 37 23.94 -1.13 -2.74
C GLY A 37 24.23 0.29 -2.26
N LYS A 38 23.31 1.24 -2.47
CA LYS A 38 23.42 2.59 -1.93
C LYS A 38 23.17 2.54 -0.43
N LEU A 39 24.11 3.08 0.36
CA LEU A 39 23.98 3.16 1.80
C LEU A 39 23.11 4.35 2.22
N PHE A 40 22.07 4.06 3.00
CA PHE A 40 21.26 5.05 3.71
C PHE A 40 21.74 5.17 5.15
N GLN A 41 21.56 6.35 5.75
CA GLN A 41 21.90 6.61 7.13
C GLN A 41 20.62 6.80 7.92
N PHE A 42 20.27 5.81 8.74
CA PHE A 42 19.04 5.82 9.51
C PHE A 42 19.31 6.23 10.94
N ARG A 43 18.58 7.22 11.42
CA ARG A 43 18.44 7.48 12.86
C ARG A 43 17.53 6.40 13.42
N ILE A 44 17.93 5.73 14.50
CA ILE A 44 17.23 4.53 15.00
C ILE A 44 16.93 4.58 16.49
N VAL A 45 15.86 3.90 16.88
CA VAL A 45 15.55 3.51 18.26
C VAL A 45 15.41 1.99 18.35
N GLU A 46 15.58 1.45 19.55
CA GLU A 46 15.14 0.09 19.82
C GLU A 46 13.62 0.08 20.03
N ALA A 47 12.91 -0.77 19.28
CA ALA A 47 11.47 -0.93 19.34
C ALA A 47 11.16 -2.42 19.59
N PRO A 48 11.28 -2.90 20.84
CA PRO A 48 11.15 -4.31 21.16
C PRO A 48 9.78 -4.86 20.75
N VAL A 49 9.79 -5.98 20.03
CA VAL A 49 8.60 -6.80 19.79
C VAL A 49 8.34 -7.74 20.96
N LEU A 50 9.40 -8.17 21.65
CA LEU A 50 9.32 -8.98 22.85
C LEU A 50 8.83 -8.13 24.04
N SER A 51 8.01 -8.73 24.90
CA SER A 51 7.72 -8.18 26.24
C SER A 51 9.01 -7.88 27.01
N GLU A 52 8.92 -7.03 28.04
CA GLU A 52 10.09 -6.66 28.85
C GLU A 52 10.79 -7.88 29.47
N GLU A 53 10.01 -8.84 29.98
CA GLU A 53 10.52 -10.08 30.57
C GLU A 53 11.27 -10.93 29.52
N LEU A 54 10.67 -11.15 28.35
CA LEU A 54 11.29 -11.93 27.29
C LEU A 54 12.51 -11.21 26.70
N SER A 55 12.49 -9.88 26.60
CA SER A 55 13.64 -9.09 26.17
C SER A 55 14.84 -9.26 27.11
N ALA A 56 14.60 -9.44 28.41
CA ALA A 56 15.64 -9.72 29.38
C ALA A 56 16.17 -11.17 29.27
N GLN A 57 15.29 -12.12 28.92
CA GLN A 57 15.66 -13.53 28.73
C GLN A 57 16.41 -13.78 27.42
N TYR A 58 16.08 -13.06 26.34
CA TYR A 58 16.64 -13.22 25.01
C TYR A 58 17.35 -11.93 24.51
N PRO A 59 18.41 -11.45 25.19
CA PRO A 59 19.01 -10.14 24.91
C PRO A 59 19.68 -10.04 23.53
N ASN A 60 19.91 -11.17 22.86
CA ASN A 60 20.50 -11.24 21.52
C ASN A 60 19.48 -11.14 20.37
N ILE A 61 18.18 -11.04 20.70
CA ILE A 61 17.10 -10.79 19.74
C ILE A 61 16.63 -9.35 19.97
N LYS A 62 16.89 -8.47 19.00
CA LYS A 62 16.58 -7.04 19.10
C LYS A 62 15.91 -6.54 17.85
N THR A 63 14.98 -5.60 18.00
CA THR A 63 14.22 -4.99 16.90
C THR A 63 14.33 -3.47 16.98
N TYR A 64 14.36 -2.84 15.81
CA TYR A 64 14.65 -1.42 15.67
C TYR A 64 13.74 -0.80 14.62
N LEU A 65 13.47 0.48 14.83
CA LEU A 65 12.76 1.35 13.90
C LEU A 65 13.62 2.60 13.65
N GLY A 66 13.60 3.10 12.41
CA GLY A 66 14.38 4.27 12.02
C GLY A 66 13.80 5.06 10.85
N SER A 67 14.30 6.28 10.69
CA SER A 67 14.04 7.15 9.53
C SER A 67 15.36 7.66 8.94
N ASP A 68 15.42 7.82 7.61
CA ASP A 68 16.61 8.35 6.95
C ASP A 68 16.84 9.80 7.40
N ILE A 69 18.09 10.14 7.67
CA ILE A 69 18.46 11.48 8.12
C ILE A 69 18.34 12.54 7.02
N ASN A 70 18.35 12.12 5.75
CA ASN A 70 18.28 13.01 4.59
C ASN A 70 16.87 13.16 4.05
N ASP A 71 16.04 12.13 4.22
CA ASP A 71 14.64 12.10 3.82
C ASP A 71 13.85 11.29 4.86
N VAL A 72 13.24 12.01 5.81
CA VAL A 72 12.58 11.38 6.95
C VAL A 72 11.38 10.52 6.58
N SER A 73 10.84 10.71 5.36
CA SER A 73 9.75 9.90 4.81
C SER A 73 10.18 8.46 4.46
N THR A 74 11.49 8.25 4.25
CA THR A 74 12.07 6.92 4.07
C THR A 74 12.33 6.28 5.43
N ARG A 75 11.73 5.12 5.68
CA ARG A 75 11.80 4.42 6.97
C ARG A 75 12.48 3.08 6.86
N VAL A 76 13.00 2.62 7.99
CA VAL A 76 13.54 1.27 8.13
C VAL A 76 13.01 0.61 9.38
N ARG A 77 12.56 -0.64 9.24
CA ARG A 77 12.29 -1.53 10.36
C ARG A 77 13.13 -2.79 10.20
N PHE A 78 13.85 -3.17 11.25
CA PHE A 78 14.77 -4.30 11.17
C PHE A 78 14.91 -5.07 12.47
N SER A 79 15.17 -6.36 12.35
CA SER A 79 15.54 -7.24 13.45
C SER A 79 17.00 -7.64 13.35
N VAL A 80 17.63 -7.85 14.50
CA VAL A 80 18.99 -8.38 14.63
C VAL A 80 18.93 -9.54 15.60
N THR A 81 19.21 -10.74 15.09
CA THR A 81 19.08 -11.99 15.84
C THR A 81 20.34 -12.85 15.65
N PRO A 82 20.46 -14.01 16.32
CA PRO A 82 21.48 -15.00 16.00
C PRO A 82 21.49 -15.44 14.52
N LEU A 83 20.32 -15.52 13.89
CA LEU A 83 20.12 -15.95 12.50
C LEU A 83 20.57 -14.92 11.46
N GLY A 84 20.67 -13.64 11.84
CA GLY A 84 21.10 -12.58 10.93
C GLY A 84 20.33 -11.28 11.14
N VAL A 85 20.24 -10.50 10.05
CA VAL A 85 19.52 -9.23 10.03
C VAL A 85 18.44 -9.28 8.97
N ASN A 86 17.19 -9.08 9.39
CA ASN A 86 16.07 -8.89 8.48
C ASN A 86 15.69 -7.42 8.46
N VAL A 87 15.55 -6.83 7.27
CA VAL A 87 15.22 -5.41 7.07
C VAL A 87 14.02 -5.28 6.15
N MET A 88 13.21 -4.25 6.41
CA MET A 88 12.20 -3.70 5.54
C MET A 88 12.43 -2.18 5.45
N ILE A 89 12.72 -1.66 4.25
CA ILE A 89 12.85 -0.23 3.99
C ILE A 89 11.64 0.22 3.17
N THR A 90 10.84 1.13 3.74
CA THR A 90 9.66 1.69 3.08
C THR A 90 9.94 3.10 2.60
N TYR A 91 9.41 3.42 1.43
CA TYR A 91 9.57 4.72 0.78
C TYR A 91 8.20 5.24 0.36
N PRO A 92 8.01 6.56 0.27
CA PRO A 92 6.94 7.09 -0.54
C PRO A 92 7.24 6.91 -2.03
N ASN A 93 6.22 6.60 -2.83
CA ASN A 93 6.29 6.52 -4.30
C ASN A 93 7.27 5.48 -4.86
N LYS A 94 7.78 4.54 -4.06
CA LYS A 94 8.70 3.49 -4.52
C LYS A 94 8.38 2.18 -3.82
N GLU A 95 8.72 1.09 -4.49
CA GLU A 95 8.61 -0.25 -3.91
C GLU A 95 9.51 -0.42 -2.68
N THR A 96 8.99 -1.17 -1.71
CA THR A 96 9.70 -1.57 -0.49
C THR A 96 10.91 -2.43 -0.81
N THR A 97 12.03 -2.16 -0.14
CA THR A 97 13.25 -2.97 -0.20
C THR A 97 13.30 -3.90 1.00
N PHE A 98 13.61 -5.17 0.76
CA PHE A 98 13.80 -6.18 1.80
C PHE A 98 15.26 -6.61 1.85
N ILE A 99 15.74 -6.92 3.05
CA ILE A 99 17.04 -7.55 3.26
C ILE A 99 16.87 -8.75 4.18
N GLN A 100 17.50 -9.87 3.86
CA GLN A 100 17.51 -11.05 4.71
C GLN A 100 18.77 -11.91 4.47
N PRO A 101 19.08 -12.88 5.36
CA PRO A 101 20.04 -13.93 5.07
C PRO A 101 19.66 -14.75 3.83
N VAL A 102 20.65 -15.13 3.03
CA VAL A 102 20.42 -16.00 1.84
C VAL A 102 20.17 -17.46 2.21
N SER A 103 20.47 -17.82 3.45
CA SER A 103 20.33 -19.16 3.98
C SER A 103 20.11 -19.08 5.48
N ARG A 104 19.19 -19.90 5.98
CA ARG A 104 18.98 -20.09 7.42
C ARG A 104 20.21 -20.59 8.18
N PHE A 105 21.16 -21.24 7.51
CA PHE A 105 22.37 -21.79 8.14
C PHE A 105 23.53 -20.79 8.25
N SER A 106 23.36 -19.54 7.78
CA SER A 106 24.43 -18.54 7.82
C SER A 106 23.92 -17.12 7.95
N ASN A 107 24.36 -16.46 9.01
CA ASN A 107 24.11 -15.04 9.28
C ASN A 107 25.12 -14.08 8.61
N VAL A 108 25.89 -14.54 7.63
CA VAL A 108 26.94 -13.74 6.97
C VAL A 108 26.43 -13.19 5.64
N LYS A 109 25.98 -14.07 4.74
CA LYS A 109 25.57 -13.65 3.39
C LYS A 109 24.12 -13.17 3.40
N HIS A 110 23.91 -11.95 2.93
CA HIS A 110 22.59 -11.32 2.83
C HIS A 110 22.27 -10.94 1.38
N ILE A 111 20.98 -10.91 1.08
CA ILE A 111 20.40 -10.39 -0.17
C ILE A 111 19.56 -9.16 0.15
N ALA A 112 19.65 -8.15 -0.71
CA ALA A 112 18.76 -7.00 -0.73
C ALA A 112 17.99 -7.03 -2.05
N TYR A 113 16.67 -6.92 -2.01
CA TYR A 113 15.78 -7.16 -3.15
C TYR A 113 14.46 -6.41 -3.01
N LYS A 114 13.74 -6.31 -4.13
CA LYS A 114 12.33 -5.90 -4.20
C LYS A 114 11.48 -7.13 -4.48
N ARG A 115 10.21 -7.07 -4.08
CA ARG A 115 9.29 -8.23 -4.18
C ARG A 115 8.97 -8.64 -5.62
N LYS A 116 9.22 -7.78 -6.62
CA LYS A 116 8.96 -8.07 -8.03
C LYS A 116 10.07 -8.90 -8.65
N PHE A 117 9.93 -10.23 -8.78
CA PHE A 117 10.80 -11.03 -9.66
C PHE A 117 10.19 -12.39 -10.12
N VAL A 118 9.32 -12.34 -11.15
CA VAL A 118 9.24 -13.16 -12.39
C VAL A 118 9.14 -14.71 -12.34
N LYS A 119 7.93 -15.16 -12.76
CA LYS A 119 7.47 -16.28 -13.63
C LYS A 119 7.58 -17.77 -13.26
N GLU A 120 6.36 -18.33 -13.19
CA GLU A 120 5.83 -19.64 -13.60
C GLU A 120 6.09 -20.83 -12.65
N ASP A 121 5.20 -21.01 -11.66
CA ASP A 121 4.41 -22.24 -11.44
C ASP A 121 3.45 -22.07 -10.22
N LEU A 122 2.15 -21.87 -10.48
CA LEU A 122 1.12 -21.60 -9.46
C LEU A 122 1.02 -22.69 -8.37
N ARG A 123 1.19 -22.32 -7.11
CA ARG A 123 0.66 -23.09 -5.96
C ARG A 123 -0.59 -22.42 -5.40
N PRO A 124 -1.73 -23.14 -5.29
CA PRO A 124 -2.93 -22.57 -4.71
C PRO A 124 -2.70 -22.31 -3.22
N PHE A 125 -2.91 -21.06 -2.80
CA PHE A 125 -3.22 -20.72 -1.41
C PHE A 125 -4.74 -20.69 -1.27
N GLU A 126 -5.25 -21.32 -0.22
CA GLU A 126 -6.64 -21.18 0.19
C GLU A 126 -6.61 -20.60 1.60
N CYS A 127 -7.06 -19.36 1.80
CA CYS A 127 -7.43 -18.90 3.14
C CYS A 127 -8.88 -19.29 3.39
N LEU A 128 -9.12 -19.88 4.56
CA LEU A 128 -10.43 -20.30 5.03
C LEU A 128 -10.74 -19.55 6.32
N THR A 129 -12.01 -19.25 6.56
CA THR A 129 -12.49 -18.80 7.87
C THR A 129 -13.65 -19.70 8.29
N GLU A 130 -13.73 -20.09 9.56
CA GLU A 130 -15.00 -20.65 10.05
C GLU A 130 -16.04 -19.52 10.00
N ASP A 131 -17.04 -19.68 9.13
CA ASP A 131 -18.15 -18.76 8.90
C ASP A 131 -19.03 -18.65 10.16
N THR A 132 -18.51 -18.07 11.25
CA THR A 132 -19.34 -17.62 12.35
C THR A 132 -19.99 -16.32 11.92
N LYS A 133 -21.08 -16.43 11.17
CA LYS A 133 -22.06 -15.35 10.97
C LYS A 133 -22.53 -14.84 12.33
N ASN A 134 -21.85 -13.83 12.87
CA ASN A 134 -22.34 -13.03 13.99
C ASN A 134 -21.66 -11.64 14.03
N VAL A 135 -21.44 -11.03 12.86
CA VAL A 135 -21.59 -9.57 12.80
C VAL A 135 -23.02 -9.35 12.37
N ASN A 136 -23.90 -9.02 13.32
CA ASN A 136 -25.21 -8.47 12.98
C ASN A 136 -24.96 -7.32 12.02
N SER A 137 -25.42 -7.46 10.78
CA SER A 137 -25.63 -6.36 9.85
C SER A 137 -26.80 -5.51 10.35
N ASP A 138 -26.67 -4.99 11.57
CA ASP A 138 -27.58 -3.99 12.08
C ASP A 138 -27.19 -2.69 11.38
N THR A 139 -27.97 -2.33 10.37
CA THR A 139 -27.89 -1.09 9.57
C THR A 139 -28.16 0.18 10.39
N SER A 140 -27.83 0.15 11.68
CA SER A 140 -27.59 1.33 12.50
C SER A 140 -26.38 2.07 11.95
N SER A 141 -26.41 3.40 11.99
CA SER A 141 -25.33 4.28 11.54
C SER A 141 -23.99 3.87 12.16
N PHE A 142 -23.22 3.02 11.47
CA PHE A 142 -21.86 2.67 11.87
C PHE A 142 -21.06 3.97 11.86
N ARG A 143 -20.48 4.32 13.01
CA ARG A 143 -19.39 5.28 13.05
C ARG A 143 -18.23 4.61 12.33
N MET A 144 -17.96 5.04 11.09
CA MET A 144 -16.73 4.67 10.41
C MET A 144 -15.57 5.15 11.27
N MET A 145 -14.57 4.30 11.47
CA MET A 145 -13.40 4.61 12.29
C MET A 145 -12.14 4.61 11.45
N ASP A 146 -11.30 5.59 11.72
CA ASP A 146 -9.95 5.83 11.26
C ASP A 146 -9.01 5.86 12.48
N ALA A 147 -7.70 5.94 12.23
CA ALA A 147 -6.73 6.05 13.31
C ALA A 147 -6.42 7.52 13.57
N ASN A 148 -7.45 8.30 13.94
CA ASN A 148 -7.31 9.74 14.23
C ASN A 148 -7.53 10.11 15.73
N ASP A 149 -7.66 9.11 16.59
CA ASP A 149 -7.98 9.31 18.01
C ASP A 149 -6.75 9.53 18.91
N GLN A 150 -5.57 9.61 18.30
CA GLN A 150 -4.30 9.79 18.99
C GLN A 150 -3.97 8.72 20.01
N LEU A 151 -4.29 7.46 19.71
CA LEU A 151 -3.95 6.30 20.54
C LEU A 151 -3.16 5.24 19.77
N LEU A 152 -1.99 4.88 20.29
CA LEU A 152 -1.29 3.65 19.91
C LEU A 152 -1.89 2.49 20.73
N ARG A 153 -2.44 1.50 20.04
CA ARG A 153 -3.06 0.30 20.63
C ARG A 153 -2.06 -0.85 20.64
N ASP A 154 -1.67 -1.31 21.83
CA ASP A 154 -0.78 -2.45 22.03
C ASP A 154 -1.58 -3.70 22.41
N PHE A 155 -1.55 -4.69 21.52
CA PHE A 155 -2.15 -6.00 21.73
C PHE A 155 -1.08 -7.02 22.09
N ARG A 156 -1.31 -7.76 23.18
CA ARG A 156 -0.45 -8.88 23.57
C ARG A 156 -0.73 -10.07 22.66
N ILE A 157 0.26 -10.49 21.89
CA ILE A 157 0.15 -11.64 21.01
C ILE A 157 0.90 -12.84 21.57
N ALA A 158 0.25 -14.01 21.56
CA ALA A 158 0.88 -15.30 21.82
C ALA A 158 1.08 -16.03 20.50
N ILE A 159 2.33 -16.40 20.17
CA ILE A 159 2.63 -17.12 18.92
C ILE A 159 3.21 -18.49 19.26
N SER A 160 2.48 -19.53 18.86
CA SER A 160 2.94 -20.92 18.91
C SER A 160 3.56 -21.32 17.57
N THR A 161 4.37 -22.38 17.55
CA THR A 161 4.95 -22.92 16.31
C THR A 161 4.82 -24.43 16.23
N THR A 162 4.58 -24.98 15.03
CA THR A 162 4.70 -26.44 14.87
C THR A 162 6.15 -26.90 15.01
N GLY A 163 6.35 -28.18 15.32
CA GLY A 163 7.68 -28.78 15.39
C GLY A 163 8.43 -28.73 14.06
N GLU A 164 7.72 -28.82 12.93
CA GLU A 164 8.29 -28.64 11.60
C GLU A 164 8.82 -27.22 11.39
N TYR A 165 8.09 -26.21 11.86
CA TYR A 165 8.54 -24.82 11.78
C TYR A 165 9.84 -24.64 12.57
N THR A 166 9.89 -25.18 13.78
CA THR A 166 11.10 -25.11 14.62
C THR A 166 12.29 -25.79 13.95
N GLN A 167 12.11 -26.99 13.39
CA GLN A 167 13.17 -27.69 12.65
C GLN A 167 13.56 -26.99 11.35
N PHE A 168 12.63 -26.25 10.74
CA PHE A 168 12.93 -25.44 9.57
C PHE A 168 13.78 -24.22 9.92
N TRP A 169 13.63 -23.62 11.10
CA TRP A 169 14.40 -22.42 11.46
C TRP A 169 15.69 -22.70 12.23
N ASP A 170 15.89 -23.93 12.72
CA ASP A 170 17.16 -24.39 13.29
C ASP A 170 18.33 -24.15 12.32
N ASP A 171 19.30 -23.33 12.74
CA ASP A 171 20.49 -23.01 11.96
C ASP A 171 21.61 -24.06 12.12
N GLY A 172 21.40 -25.04 13.00
CA GLY A 172 22.34 -26.11 13.30
C GLY A 172 23.52 -25.68 14.19
N ASN A 173 23.49 -24.48 14.78
CA ASN A 173 24.55 -23.93 15.61
C ASN A 173 24.10 -23.76 17.07
N ALA A 174 24.33 -24.79 17.88
CA ALA A 174 24.04 -24.73 19.32
C ALA A 174 24.81 -23.62 20.10
N GLY A 175 25.78 -22.94 19.49
CA GLY A 175 26.58 -21.89 20.11
C GLY A 175 25.94 -20.50 20.12
N ASN A 176 24.92 -20.25 19.29
CA ASN A 176 24.19 -18.97 19.22
C ASN A 176 22.68 -19.10 19.53
N GLY A 177 22.19 -20.32 19.73
CA GLY A 177 20.82 -20.63 20.13
C GLY A 177 20.57 -22.13 20.05
N ASN A 178 19.49 -22.64 20.63
CA ASN A 178 18.95 -23.94 20.24
C ASN A 178 17.83 -23.74 19.20
N ALA A 179 17.36 -24.83 18.58
CA ALA A 179 16.31 -24.76 17.56
C ALA A 179 15.07 -23.95 17.96
N GLN A 180 14.61 -24.04 19.22
CA GLN A 180 13.46 -23.26 19.70
C GLN A 180 13.79 -21.75 19.78
N GLN A 181 15.00 -21.39 20.17
CA GLN A 181 15.47 -20.01 20.22
C GLN A 181 15.65 -19.41 18.81
N ASP A 182 16.05 -20.23 17.84
CA ASP A 182 16.15 -19.84 16.43
C ASP A 182 14.75 -19.60 15.83
N ALA A 183 13.81 -20.49 16.12
CA ALA A 183 12.41 -20.30 15.74
C ALA A 183 11.81 -19.03 16.36
N LEU A 184 12.09 -18.77 17.65
CA LEU A 184 11.68 -17.53 18.33
C LEU A 184 12.28 -16.30 17.66
N ALA A 185 13.54 -16.35 17.26
CA ALA A 185 14.21 -15.26 16.53
C ALA A 185 13.52 -14.95 15.19
N GLN A 186 13.04 -15.98 14.48
CA GLN A 186 12.27 -15.76 13.27
C GLN A 186 10.87 -15.21 13.57
N VAL A 187 10.15 -15.76 14.56
CA VAL A 187 8.84 -15.25 14.99
C VAL A 187 8.90 -13.75 15.27
N VAL A 188 9.93 -13.31 16.01
CA VAL A 188 10.17 -11.88 16.29
C VAL A 188 10.46 -11.09 15.02
N SER A 189 11.22 -11.64 14.07
CA SER A 189 11.53 -10.97 12.80
C SER A 189 10.28 -10.76 11.94
N THR A 190 9.42 -11.78 11.86
CA THR A 190 8.13 -11.75 11.17
C THR A 190 7.21 -10.71 11.80
N LEU A 191 6.99 -10.79 13.12
CA LEU A 191 6.10 -9.87 13.83
C LEU A 191 6.61 -8.42 13.80
N ASN A 192 7.93 -8.21 13.71
CA ASN A 192 8.49 -6.88 13.52
C ASN A 192 8.07 -6.27 12.17
N ARG A 193 8.01 -7.04 11.08
CA ARG A 193 7.50 -6.56 9.78
C ARG A 193 5.99 -6.32 9.83
N VAL A 194 5.24 -7.22 10.46
CA VAL A 194 3.79 -7.06 10.69
C VAL A 194 3.49 -5.73 11.39
N ASN A 195 4.23 -5.41 12.45
CA ASN A 195 4.04 -4.15 13.16
C ASN A 195 4.33 -2.92 12.28
N GLU A 196 5.19 -2.98 11.25
CA GLU A 196 5.36 -1.82 10.34
C GLU A 196 4.06 -1.52 9.60
N VAL A 197 3.37 -2.56 9.12
CA VAL A 197 2.11 -2.41 8.39
C VAL A 197 1.00 -1.89 9.31
N TYR A 198 0.76 -2.58 10.44
CA TYR A 198 -0.34 -2.26 11.34
C TYR A 198 -0.19 -0.91 12.02
N GLU A 199 1.03 -0.52 12.39
CA GLU A 199 1.26 0.79 12.99
C GLU A 199 0.93 1.89 11.98
N VAL A 200 1.44 1.79 10.75
CA VAL A 200 1.27 2.82 9.72
C VAL A 200 -0.19 3.10 9.38
N ASP A 201 -1.01 2.05 9.21
CA ASP A 201 -2.40 2.21 8.78
C ASP A 201 -3.36 2.51 9.94
N MET A 202 -3.09 1.93 11.12
CA MET A 202 -4.08 1.78 12.18
C MET A 202 -3.59 2.17 13.59
N ALA A 203 -2.33 2.58 13.75
CA ALA A 203 -1.73 2.77 15.08
C ALA A 203 -1.91 1.55 16.01
N ILE A 204 -1.79 0.35 15.44
CA ILE A 204 -1.84 -0.92 16.17
C ILE A 204 -0.43 -1.52 16.20
N THR A 205 0.01 -1.96 17.38
CA THR A 205 1.26 -2.70 17.58
C THR A 205 0.97 -4.00 18.31
N PHE A 206 1.76 -5.03 18.03
CA PHE A 206 1.72 -6.32 18.70
C PHE A 206 2.98 -6.54 19.52
N THR A 207 2.78 -6.90 20.80
CA THR A 207 3.86 -7.29 21.72
C THR A 207 3.79 -8.78 22.00
N LEU A 208 4.85 -9.51 21.66
CA LEU A 208 4.97 -10.95 21.90
C LEU A 208 5.13 -11.20 23.41
N VAL A 209 4.20 -11.98 23.98
CA VAL A 209 4.16 -12.27 25.42
C VAL A 209 4.54 -13.70 25.79
N THR A 210 4.85 -14.53 24.80
CA THR A 210 5.27 -15.93 24.98
C THR A 210 6.68 -16.17 24.44
N GLY A 211 7.45 -17.01 25.13
CA GLY A 211 8.79 -17.43 24.76
C GLY A 211 8.80 -18.82 24.11
N THR A 212 9.80 -19.64 24.45
CA THR A 212 10.00 -20.97 23.85
C THR A 212 9.05 -22.04 24.39
N GLU A 213 8.24 -21.74 25.41
CA GLU A 213 7.34 -22.70 26.07
C GLU A 213 6.21 -23.25 25.17
N ILE A 214 5.84 -22.51 24.12
CA ILE A 214 4.88 -22.93 23.08
C ILE A 214 5.54 -23.01 21.70
N ILE A 215 6.88 -23.09 21.65
CA ILE A 215 7.64 -23.35 20.43
C ILE A 215 8.10 -24.80 20.50
N PHE A 216 7.44 -25.69 19.77
CA PHE A 216 7.69 -27.11 19.96
C PHE A 216 8.97 -27.57 19.24
N PRO A 217 9.86 -28.36 19.88
CA PRO A 217 11.17 -28.71 19.32
C PRO A 217 11.11 -29.74 18.18
N SER A 218 10.04 -30.53 18.08
CA SER A 218 9.88 -31.53 17.02
C SER A 218 8.41 -31.86 16.73
N PRO A 219 8.09 -32.37 15.53
CA PRO A 219 6.73 -32.80 15.17
C PRO A 219 6.12 -33.82 16.12
N SER A 220 6.94 -34.63 16.79
CA SER A 220 6.49 -35.63 17.75
C SER A 220 6.13 -35.06 19.12
N SER A 221 6.42 -33.80 19.37
CA SER A 221 6.26 -33.13 20.66
C SER A 221 5.19 -32.05 20.67
N ASP A 222 4.70 -31.65 19.50
CA ASP A 222 3.67 -30.65 19.37
C ASP A 222 2.25 -31.26 19.43
N PRO A 223 1.22 -30.46 19.75
CA PRO A 223 -0.16 -30.91 19.79
C PRO A 223 -0.87 -30.88 18.42
N TYR A 224 -0.15 -30.60 17.32
CA TYR A 224 -0.72 -30.19 16.05
C TYR A 224 -0.83 -31.36 15.05
N THR A 225 -2.01 -31.98 14.99
CA THR A 225 -2.27 -33.14 14.12
C THR A 225 -3.16 -32.82 12.92
N GLY A 226 -3.27 -31.54 12.56
CA GLY A 226 -3.99 -31.06 11.38
C GLY A 226 -5.30 -30.32 11.66
N SER A 227 -5.74 -30.24 12.93
CA SER A 227 -6.86 -29.38 13.36
C SER A 227 -6.33 -28.12 14.04
N PHE A 228 -5.48 -27.38 13.32
CA PHE A 228 -4.65 -26.30 13.88
C PHE A 228 -5.44 -25.27 14.69
N ASN A 229 -6.58 -24.77 14.20
CA ASN A 229 -7.36 -23.74 14.90
C ASN A 229 -7.79 -24.17 16.31
N SER A 230 -8.44 -25.33 16.45
CA SER A 230 -8.92 -25.84 17.74
C SER A 230 -7.79 -26.34 18.65
N GLN A 231 -6.73 -26.89 18.06
CA GLN A 231 -5.56 -27.35 18.80
C GLN A 231 -4.76 -26.20 19.37
N LEU A 232 -4.56 -25.12 18.59
CA LEU A 232 -3.94 -23.90 19.06
C LEU A 232 -4.76 -23.28 20.19
N GLN A 233 -6.08 -23.16 20.00
CA GLN A 233 -6.93 -22.56 21.02
C GLN A 233 -6.79 -23.32 22.35
N ASN A 234 -6.85 -24.65 22.32
CA ASN A 234 -6.68 -25.46 23.52
C ASN A 234 -5.28 -25.31 24.15
N GLU A 235 -4.22 -25.30 23.33
CA GLU A 235 -2.84 -25.12 23.79
C GLU A 235 -2.66 -23.77 24.49
N LEU A 236 -3.12 -22.67 23.87
CA LEU A 236 -3.03 -21.34 24.45
C LEU A 236 -3.89 -21.19 25.70
N THR A 237 -5.12 -21.72 25.72
CA THR A 237 -5.97 -21.72 26.92
C THR A 237 -5.31 -22.48 28.08
N THR A 238 -4.65 -23.61 27.81
CA THR A 238 -4.09 -24.49 28.84
C THR A 238 -2.73 -24.04 29.35
N THR A 239 -1.84 -23.63 28.44
CA THR A 239 -0.42 -23.35 28.75
C THR A 239 -0.20 -21.88 29.05
N VAL A 240 -0.80 -20.98 28.27
CA VAL A 240 -0.64 -19.52 28.42
C VAL A 240 -1.71 -18.96 29.35
N GLY A 241 -2.96 -19.40 29.21
CA GLY A 241 -4.12 -18.92 29.94
C GLY A 241 -4.70 -17.63 29.33
N GLU A 242 -6.02 -17.59 29.19
CA GLU A 242 -6.74 -16.53 28.45
C GLU A 242 -6.43 -15.11 28.91
N ALA A 243 -6.18 -14.88 30.20
CA ALA A 243 -5.89 -13.54 30.71
C ALA A 243 -4.54 -12.96 30.24
N ASN A 244 -3.64 -13.81 29.74
CA ASN A 244 -2.25 -13.46 29.48
C ASN A 244 -1.98 -13.04 28.03
N TYR A 245 -2.97 -13.13 27.14
CA TYR A 245 -2.86 -12.73 25.75
C TYR A 245 -4.19 -12.18 25.21
N ASP A 246 -4.10 -11.32 24.20
CA ASP A 246 -5.25 -10.66 23.57
C ASP A 246 -5.56 -11.28 22.20
N ILE A 247 -4.55 -11.80 21.52
CA ILE A 247 -4.63 -12.53 20.26
C ILE A 247 -3.61 -13.67 20.26
N GLY A 248 -4.00 -14.82 19.73
CA GLY A 248 -3.17 -16.02 19.66
C GLY A 248 -3.11 -16.54 18.24
N HIS A 249 -1.91 -16.94 17.81
CA HIS A 249 -1.66 -17.36 16.44
C HIS A 249 -0.64 -18.50 16.36
N LEU A 250 -0.74 -19.33 15.32
CA LEU A 250 0.21 -20.42 15.03
C LEU A 250 1.01 -20.12 13.76
N PHE A 251 2.32 -20.30 13.82
CA PHE A 251 3.18 -20.37 12.64
C PHE A 251 3.54 -21.83 12.33
N ALA A 252 3.24 -22.27 11.11
CA ALA A 252 3.50 -23.63 10.67
C ALA A 252 4.38 -23.68 9.42
N TYR A 253 5.33 -24.61 9.38
CA TYR A 253 6.01 -24.98 8.14
C TYR A 253 5.26 -26.13 7.49
N ALA A 254 4.44 -25.81 6.49
CA ALA A 254 3.61 -26.75 5.77
C ALA A 254 3.32 -26.23 4.36
N ALA A 255 2.35 -26.84 3.66
CA ALA A 255 1.82 -26.25 2.44
C ALA A 255 1.23 -24.86 2.72
N ASN A 256 1.33 -23.96 1.74
CA ASN A 256 0.85 -22.59 1.82
C ASN A 256 -0.66 -22.59 2.15
N ASN A 257 -1.02 -22.10 3.34
CA ASN A 257 -2.39 -22.13 3.85
C ASN A 257 -2.53 -21.14 5.01
N GLY A 258 -3.75 -20.71 5.31
CA GLY A 258 -4.05 -19.83 6.42
C GLY A 258 -5.50 -19.97 6.84
N ASN A 259 -5.75 -19.76 8.13
CA ASN A 259 -7.10 -19.70 8.65
C ASN A 259 -7.12 -18.94 9.96
N ALA A 260 -7.84 -17.84 10.00
CA ALA A 260 -7.98 -16.98 11.18
C ALA A 260 -8.76 -17.61 12.35
N GLY A 261 -9.48 -18.71 12.11
CA GLY A 261 -10.38 -19.38 13.05
C GLY A 261 -11.69 -18.62 13.27
N CYS A 262 -11.64 -17.29 13.23
CA CYS A 262 -12.78 -16.39 13.33
C CYS A 262 -12.42 -15.00 12.79
N ILE A 263 -13.44 -14.24 12.36
CA ILE A 263 -13.28 -12.84 11.95
C ILE A 263 -13.65 -11.94 13.13
N GLY A 264 -12.73 -11.06 13.54
CA GLY A 264 -12.97 -10.07 14.60
C GLY A 264 -13.17 -10.69 15.98
N CYS A 265 -12.32 -11.64 16.37
CA CYS A 265 -12.43 -12.38 17.62
C CYS A 265 -11.28 -12.10 18.61
N VAL A 266 -10.45 -11.10 18.33
CA VAL A 266 -9.47 -10.57 19.29
C VAL A 266 -10.15 -10.29 20.64
N CYS A 267 -9.44 -10.56 21.74
CA CYS A 267 -9.92 -10.43 23.12
C CYS A 267 -11.05 -11.40 23.55
N VAL A 268 -11.59 -12.24 22.66
CA VAL A 268 -12.68 -13.16 23.00
C VAL A 268 -12.12 -14.51 23.46
N ASP A 269 -12.28 -14.81 24.75
CA ASP A 269 -11.85 -16.10 25.32
C ASP A 269 -12.46 -17.30 24.58
N ASN A 270 -11.69 -18.37 24.42
CA ASN A 270 -12.01 -19.56 23.61
C ASN A 270 -12.18 -19.32 22.10
N GLN A 271 -11.83 -18.13 21.58
CA GLN A 271 -11.82 -17.83 20.14
C GLN A 271 -10.54 -17.12 19.69
N LYS A 272 -10.03 -16.19 20.49
CA LYS A 272 -8.88 -15.33 20.17
C LYS A 272 -7.57 -16.06 19.89
N GLY A 273 -7.47 -17.34 20.24
CA GLY A 273 -6.30 -18.17 20.06
C GLY A 273 -6.46 -19.22 18.98
N SER A 274 -7.25 -18.96 17.94
CA SER A 274 -7.58 -19.96 16.91
C SER A 274 -7.00 -19.69 15.53
N GLY A 275 -6.20 -18.63 15.32
CA GLY A 275 -5.64 -18.32 13.99
C GLY A 275 -4.35 -19.08 13.66
N PHE A 276 -4.10 -19.38 12.38
CA PHE A 276 -2.80 -19.89 11.93
C PHE A 276 -2.40 -19.37 10.55
N SER A 277 -1.09 -19.28 10.33
CA SER A 277 -0.47 -19.08 9.02
C SER A 277 0.56 -20.19 8.76
N ALA A 278 0.46 -20.80 7.59
CA ALA A 278 1.33 -21.90 7.17
C ALA A 278 1.99 -21.59 5.83
N HIS A 279 3.29 -21.83 5.72
CA HIS A 279 4.02 -21.52 4.49
C HIS A 279 5.25 -22.42 4.29
N SER A 280 5.59 -22.64 3.02
CA SER A 280 6.74 -23.45 2.62
C SER A 280 8.04 -22.64 2.43
N PHE A 281 7.98 -21.31 2.59
CA PHE A 281 9.07 -20.35 2.39
C PHE A 281 9.70 -20.40 0.99
N LEU A 282 8.87 -20.76 0.01
CA LEU A 282 9.15 -20.60 -1.40
C LEU A 282 8.16 -19.59 -1.95
N ASP A 283 8.54 -18.92 -3.03
CA ASP A 283 7.61 -18.09 -3.79
C ASP A 283 6.36 -18.90 -4.20
N ASN A 284 5.23 -18.21 -4.41
CA ASN A 284 3.99 -18.79 -4.93
C ASN A 284 4.22 -19.50 -6.26
N ASP A 285 5.22 -19.04 -7.02
CA ASP A 285 5.71 -19.57 -8.29
C ASP A 285 6.92 -20.53 -8.19
N GLY A 286 7.26 -21.03 -6.99
CA GLY A 286 8.39 -21.98 -6.84
C GLY A 286 9.80 -21.36 -6.93
N GLY A 287 9.87 -20.05 -6.74
CA GLY A 287 11.06 -19.21 -6.73
C GLY A 287 11.95 -19.34 -5.49
N ALA A 288 12.84 -18.36 -5.31
CA ALA A 288 13.85 -18.38 -4.26
C ALA A 288 13.23 -18.33 -2.86
N TYR A 289 13.97 -18.86 -1.88
CA TYR A 289 13.63 -18.73 -0.48
C TYR A 289 13.63 -17.25 -0.08
N MET A 290 12.45 -16.73 0.28
CA MET A 290 12.29 -15.40 0.85
C MET A 290 11.29 -15.46 2.01
N SER A 291 11.62 -14.81 3.12
CA SER A 291 10.77 -14.80 4.30
C SER A 291 9.65 -13.75 4.19
N ASP A 292 9.84 -12.70 3.39
CA ASP A 292 8.85 -11.63 3.25
C ASP A 292 7.51 -12.10 2.71
N PHE A 293 7.50 -13.19 1.92
CA PHE A 293 6.26 -13.80 1.44
C PHE A 293 5.37 -14.20 2.62
N PHE A 294 5.93 -14.92 3.59
CA PHE A 294 5.22 -15.25 4.82
C PHE A 294 4.94 -14.01 5.68
N ASP A 295 5.94 -13.15 5.84
CA ASP A 295 5.89 -12.01 6.76
C ASP A 295 4.91 -10.91 6.32
N ILE A 296 4.59 -10.82 5.03
CA ILE A 296 3.75 -9.77 4.44
C ILE A 296 2.47 -10.33 3.79
N ASP A 297 2.50 -11.48 3.11
CA ASP A 297 1.30 -11.95 2.41
C ASP A 297 0.40 -12.81 3.31
N TYR A 298 0.99 -13.57 4.24
CA TYR A 298 0.24 -14.57 5.02
C TYR A 298 -0.08 -14.09 6.43
N VAL A 299 0.96 -13.72 7.20
CA VAL A 299 0.76 -13.40 8.61
C VAL A 299 -0.15 -12.19 8.84
N PRO A 300 0.08 -11.02 8.21
CA PRO A 300 -0.80 -9.87 8.43
C PRO A 300 -2.18 -10.06 7.78
N HIS A 301 -2.33 -10.97 6.80
CA HIS A 301 -3.63 -11.33 6.24
C HIS A 301 -4.49 -12.06 7.27
N GLU A 302 -3.96 -13.14 7.85
CA GLU A 302 -4.69 -13.94 8.84
C GLU A 302 -4.93 -13.17 10.15
N ILE A 303 -3.94 -12.39 10.61
CA ILE A 303 -4.14 -11.47 11.72
C ILE A 303 -5.19 -10.41 11.34
N GLY A 304 -5.24 -9.97 10.08
CA GLY A 304 -6.24 -9.02 9.56
C GLY A 304 -7.67 -9.51 9.78
N HIS A 305 -7.93 -10.79 9.49
CA HIS A 305 -9.19 -11.45 9.82
C HIS A 305 -9.45 -11.53 11.31
N GLN A 306 -8.50 -12.02 12.12
CA GLN A 306 -8.66 -12.08 13.59
C GLN A 306 -9.00 -10.70 14.18
N MET A 307 -8.49 -9.64 13.56
CA MET A 307 -8.70 -8.24 13.91
C MET A 307 -9.98 -7.62 13.30
N GLY A 308 -10.65 -8.29 12.35
CA GLY A 308 -12.00 -7.95 11.88
C GLY A 308 -12.16 -7.66 10.39
N ALA A 309 -11.11 -7.73 9.58
CA ALA A 309 -11.20 -7.47 8.15
C ALA A 309 -11.79 -8.66 7.37
N ASN A 310 -12.53 -8.36 6.31
CA ASN A 310 -12.93 -9.32 5.28
C ASN A 310 -12.05 -9.16 4.05
N HIS A 311 -12.14 -10.12 3.13
CA HIS A 311 -11.41 -10.02 1.87
C HIS A 311 -11.90 -8.88 0.98
N THR A 312 -10.95 -8.22 0.34
CA THR A 312 -11.20 -7.08 -0.55
C THR A 312 -11.07 -7.43 -2.03
N PHE A 313 -10.54 -8.61 -2.38
CA PHE A 313 -10.50 -9.10 -3.76
C PHE A 313 -11.90 -9.20 -4.37
N ALA A 314 -11.99 -9.26 -5.71
CA ALA A 314 -13.25 -9.34 -6.44
C ALA A 314 -13.34 -10.51 -7.44
N PHE A 315 -12.32 -11.37 -7.54
CA PHE A 315 -12.38 -12.53 -8.44
C PHE A 315 -13.56 -13.48 -8.11
N ASN A 316 -13.97 -13.52 -6.84
CA ASN A 316 -15.26 -14.02 -6.37
C ASN A 316 -15.84 -13.03 -5.34
N THR A 317 -17.11 -13.22 -4.97
CA THR A 317 -17.80 -12.39 -3.98
C THR A 317 -18.17 -13.24 -2.78
N GLU A 318 -17.89 -12.73 -1.59
CA GLU A 318 -18.18 -13.40 -0.32
C GLU A 318 -19.47 -12.88 0.35
N GLY A 319 -20.09 -11.85 -0.25
CA GLY A 319 -21.33 -11.26 0.25
C GLY A 319 -21.15 -10.36 1.48
N THR A 320 -19.90 -9.99 1.79
CA THR A 320 -19.51 -9.09 2.88
C THR A 320 -19.69 -7.61 2.53
N GLY A 321 -19.83 -7.31 1.24
CA GLY A 321 -20.03 -5.95 0.72
C GLY A 321 -18.75 -5.13 0.60
N VAL A 322 -17.57 -5.76 0.67
CA VAL A 322 -16.27 -5.08 0.57
C VAL A 322 -15.32 -5.64 -0.50
N ASN A 323 -15.76 -6.60 -1.31
CA ASN A 323 -15.04 -7.11 -2.49
C ASN A 323 -14.87 -5.99 -3.55
N SER A 324 -13.86 -5.13 -3.41
CA SER A 324 -13.73 -3.83 -4.10
C SER A 324 -12.43 -3.67 -4.90
N GLU A 325 -11.51 -4.62 -4.80
CA GLU A 325 -10.30 -4.68 -5.62
C GLU A 325 -10.50 -5.66 -6.76
N PRO A 326 -10.36 -5.26 -8.04
CA PRO A 326 -10.58 -6.16 -9.17
C PRO A 326 -9.62 -7.35 -9.14
N GLY A 327 -10.04 -8.48 -9.73
CA GLY A 327 -9.23 -9.70 -9.76
C GLY A 327 -8.90 -10.20 -8.35
N SER A 328 -7.66 -10.63 -8.16
CA SER A 328 -7.15 -11.03 -6.86
C SER A 328 -6.88 -9.88 -5.89
N GLY A 329 -6.96 -8.62 -6.33
CA GLY A 329 -6.55 -7.49 -5.51
C GLY A 329 -5.05 -7.39 -5.30
N THR A 330 -4.65 -6.37 -4.54
CA THR A 330 -3.27 -5.91 -4.40
C THR A 330 -2.88 -5.59 -2.96
N THR A 331 -3.86 -5.34 -2.08
CA THR A 331 -3.60 -5.08 -0.66
C THR A 331 -3.53 -6.37 0.15
N ILE A 332 -3.18 -6.27 1.44
CA ILE A 332 -3.00 -7.43 2.33
C ILE A 332 -4.24 -8.33 2.40
N MET A 333 -5.45 -7.79 2.37
CA MET A 333 -6.70 -8.60 2.40
C MET A 333 -7.17 -9.04 1.00
N GLY A 334 -6.34 -8.81 -0.02
CA GLY A 334 -6.43 -9.45 -1.33
C GLY A 334 -5.74 -10.81 -1.33
N TYR A 335 -5.76 -11.46 -2.49
CA TYR A 335 -5.17 -12.76 -2.80
C TYR A 335 -4.12 -12.62 -3.93
N ALA A 336 -3.24 -11.62 -3.83
CA ALA A 336 -2.23 -11.38 -4.85
C ALA A 336 -1.39 -12.65 -5.15
N GLY A 337 -1.24 -12.98 -6.44
CA GLY A 337 -0.41 -14.08 -6.96
C GLY A 337 -0.89 -15.51 -6.75
N ILE A 338 -2.13 -15.75 -6.35
CA ILE A 338 -2.61 -17.08 -5.96
C ILE A 338 -3.97 -17.47 -6.58
N THR A 339 -4.49 -16.67 -7.52
CA THR A 339 -5.78 -16.88 -8.18
C THR A 339 -5.66 -17.23 -9.67
N GLY A 340 -4.44 -17.37 -10.17
CA GLY A 340 -4.13 -17.74 -11.54
C GLY A 340 -4.51 -16.63 -12.52
N GLY A 341 -5.44 -16.92 -13.44
CA GLY A 341 -5.81 -15.96 -14.48
C GLY A 341 -6.36 -14.62 -13.97
N ASN A 342 -6.78 -14.54 -12.69
CA ASN A 342 -7.27 -13.31 -12.08
C ASN A 342 -6.19 -12.53 -11.32
N ASP A 343 -4.92 -12.95 -11.38
CA ASP A 343 -3.85 -12.30 -10.64
C ASP A 343 -3.57 -10.89 -11.18
N VAL A 344 -3.57 -9.93 -10.24
CA VAL A 344 -3.30 -8.51 -10.50
C VAL A 344 -1.82 -8.19 -10.37
N GLN A 345 -1.14 -8.89 -9.46
CA GLN A 345 0.29 -8.88 -9.19
C GLN A 345 0.67 -10.13 -8.39
N ASP A 346 1.95 -10.51 -8.41
CA ASP A 346 2.54 -11.66 -7.72
C ASP A 346 2.40 -11.66 -6.19
N HIS A 347 2.53 -10.50 -5.54
CA HIS A 347 2.55 -10.39 -4.07
C HIS A 347 1.82 -9.14 -3.60
N SER A 348 1.24 -9.18 -2.39
CA SER A 348 0.53 -8.05 -1.83
C SER A 348 1.47 -6.86 -1.60
N ASP A 349 0.98 -5.64 -1.76
CA ASP A 349 1.71 -4.49 -1.26
C ASP A 349 1.47 -4.37 0.26
N PRO A 350 2.47 -3.96 1.07
CA PRO A 350 2.41 -4.00 2.53
C PRO A 350 1.59 -2.84 3.13
N TYR A 351 0.31 -2.77 2.76
CA TYR A 351 -0.70 -1.87 3.33
C TYR A 351 -2.10 -2.48 3.21
N PHE A 352 -3.03 -1.96 4.01
CA PHE A 352 -4.44 -2.35 4.00
C PHE A 352 -5.27 -1.41 3.13
N HIS A 353 -6.29 -1.99 2.47
CA HIS A 353 -7.34 -1.24 1.79
C HIS A 353 -8.21 -0.49 2.81
N TYR A 354 -8.79 0.64 2.39
CA TYR A 354 -9.73 1.46 3.17
C TYR A 354 -10.76 0.64 3.96
N HIS A 355 -11.42 -0.31 3.29
CA HIS A 355 -12.41 -1.20 3.93
C HIS A 355 -11.82 -1.99 5.10
N SER A 356 -10.62 -2.54 4.95
CA SER A 356 -9.96 -3.34 5.98
C SER A 356 -9.55 -2.47 7.18
N ILE A 357 -9.02 -1.27 6.93
CA ILE A 357 -8.68 -0.28 7.97
C ILE A 357 -9.92 0.05 8.79
N ASN A 358 -11.01 0.44 8.12
CA ASN A 358 -12.27 0.80 8.77
C ASN A 358 -12.87 -0.37 9.57
N GLN A 359 -12.89 -1.58 9.00
CA GLN A 359 -13.42 -2.77 9.67
C GLN A 359 -12.63 -3.13 10.93
N ILE A 360 -11.29 -3.15 10.85
CA ILE A 360 -10.43 -3.48 11.98
C ILE A 360 -10.57 -2.43 13.08
N LEU A 361 -10.47 -1.14 12.74
CA LEU A 361 -10.57 -0.06 13.73
C LEU A 361 -11.95 0.00 14.39
N THR A 362 -13.00 -0.22 13.60
CA THR A 362 -14.37 -0.35 14.15
C THR A 362 -14.45 -1.51 15.14
N ASN A 363 -13.90 -2.68 14.77
CA ASN A 363 -13.91 -3.86 15.61
C ASN A 363 -13.18 -3.63 16.95
N VAL A 364 -11.93 -3.18 16.92
CA VAL A 364 -11.10 -3.01 18.12
C VAL A 364 -11.49 -1.84 19.02
N ALA A 365 -12.37 -0.96 18.56
CA ALA A 365 -12.93 0.11 19.39
C ALA A 365 -14.26 -0.29 20.06
N THR A 366 -14.79 -1.47 19.75
CA THR A 366 -16.03 -1.99 20.33
C THR A 366 -15.77 -3.15 21.29
N ALA A 367 -16.56 -3.24 22.36
CA ALA A 367 -16.46 -4.35 23.30
C ALA A 367 -17.00 -5.64 22.65
N PRO A 368 -16.40 -6.81 22.92
CA PRO A 368 -15.31 -7.06 23.89
C PRO A 368 -13.89 -6.83 23.34
N ASN A 369 -13.75 -6.43 22.09
CA ASN A 369 -12.49 -6.41 21.33
C ASN A 369 -11.61 -5.18 21.63
N ASN A 370 -12.09 -4.25 22.44
CA ASN A 370 -11.37 -3.06 22.91
C ASN A 370 -10.49 -3.34 24.14
N CYS A 371 -9.71 -4.42 24.12
CA CYS A 371 -8.88 -4.84 25.25
C CYS A 371 -7.41 -4.37 25.19
N ALA A 372 -6.99 -3.70 24.11
CA ALA A 372 -5.62 -3.22 23.96
C ALA A 372 -5.20 -2.28 25.10
N THR A 373 -3.91 -2.32 25.44
CA THR A 373 -3.31 -1.26 26.24
C THR A 373 -3.08 -0.05 25.33
N THR A 374 -3.59 1.12 25.70
CA THR A 374 -3.47 2.33 24.89
C THR A 374 -2.40 3.28 25.42
N THR A 375 -1.59 3.82 24.51
CA THR A 375 -0.62 4.87 24.80
C THR A 375 -0.97 6.12 24.01
N PRO A 376 -1.06 7.32 24.65
CA PRO A 376 -1.31 8.56 23.92
C PRO A 376 -0.23 8.86 22.88
N ILE A 377 -0.67 9.25 21.70
CA ILE A 377 0.14 9.77 20.62
C ILE A 377 0.10 11.31 20.67
N THR A 378 1.25 11.96 20.47
CA THR A 378 1.31 13.43 20.45
C THR A 378 1.08 14.03 19.08
N ASN A 379 1.26 13.23 18.02
CA ASN A 379 1.01 13.64 16.65
C ASN A 379 -0.46 13.97 16.45
N ASN A 380 -0.78 15.08 15.76
CA ASN A 380 -2.14 15.39 15.41
C ASN A 380 -2.55 14.57 14.18
N PRO A 381 -3.82 14.16 14.07
CA PRO A 381 -4.26 13.47 12.86
C PRO A 381 -4.34 14.43 11.67
N PRO A 382 -4.07 13.95 10.46
CA PRO A 382 -4.36 14.70 9.25
C PRO A 382 -5.87 14.85 9.09
N VAL A 383 -6.28 15.82 8.28
CA VAL A 383 -7.67 15.96 7.82
C VAL A 383 -7.70 15.73 6.32
N ALA A 384 -8.22 14.58 5.90
CA ALA A 384 -8.36 14.19 4.51
C ALA A 384 -9.47 15.00 3.82
N ASN A 385 -9.28 15.27 2.53
CA ASN A 385 -10.26 15.95 1.71
C ASN A 385 -10.23 15.37 0.29
N ALA A 386 -11.25 14.59 -0.03
CA ALA A 386 -11.44 13.93 -1.31
C ALA A 386 -11.94 14.90 -2.41
N GLY A 387 -12.29 16.14 -2.04
CA GLY A 387 -12.81 17.14 -2.96
C GLY A 387 -14.32 17.04 -3.15
N LEU A 388 -14.80 17.49 -4.32
CA LEU A 388 -16.22 17.48 -4.66
C LEU A 388 -16.58 16.19 -5.41
N ASP A 389 -17.87 15.85 -5.42
CA ASP A 389 -18.42 14.87 -6.35
C ASP A 389 -18.47 15.45 -7.77
N TYR A 390 -18.20 14.62 -8.78
CA TYR A 390 -18.18 15.05 -10.18
C TYR A 390 -19.06 14.18 -11.07
N THR A 391 -19.61 14.79 -12.12
CA THR A 391 -20.16 14.07 -13.27
C THR A 391 -19.22 14.23 -14.47
N ILE A 392 -18.77 13.11 -15.03
CA ILE A 392 -17.79 13.06 -16.12
C ILE A 392 -18.36 12.38 -17.38
N PRO A 393 -17.87 12.72 -18.58
CA PRO A 393 -18.22 11.98 -19.80
C PRO A 393 -17.70 10.54 -19.75
N ASN A 394 -18.40 9.62 -20.42
CA ASN A 394 -17.93 8.25 -20.59
C ASN A 394 -16.67 8.19 -21.49
N GLY A 395 -15.91 7.09 -21.38
CA GLY A 395 -14.77 6.81 -22.25
C GLY A 395 -13.63 7.84 -22.18
N THR A 396 -13.57 8.65 -21.12
CA THR A 396 -12.65 9.78 -20.98
C THR A 396 -11.79 9.62 -19.73
N ALA A 397 -10.50 9.98 -19.82
CA ALA A 397 -9.60 9.98 -18.68
C ALA A 397 -10.02 11.04 -17.65
N PHE A 398 -9.75 10.77 -16.38
CA PHE A 398 -9.98 11.74 -15.31
C PHE A 398 -8.88 11.66 -14.25
N VAL A 399 -8.80 12.68 -13.39
CA VAL A 399 -7.84 12.73 -12.29
C VAL A 399 -8.59 12.99 -10.98
N LEU A 400 -8.46 12.07 -10.02
CA LEU A 400 -8.94 12.31 -8.67
C LEU A 400 -7.98 13.30 -8.00
N LYS A 401 -8.50 14.41 -7.47
CA LYS A 401 -7.68 15.47 -6.87
C LYS A 401 -7.96 15.54 -5.38
N GLY A 402 -7.04 15.02 -4.58
CA GLY A 402 -7.13 15.04 -3.13
C GLY A 402 -6.45 16.27 -2.52
N ALA A 403 -6.72 16.48 -1.24
CA ALA A 403 -5.94 17.37 -0.40
C ALA A 403 -5.94 16.82 1.04
N ALA A 404 -5.05 17.35 1.86
CA ALA A 404 -5.14 17.19 3.30
C ALA A 404 -4.57 18.41 4.00
N THR A 405 -5.02 18.65 5.24
CA THR A 405 -4.37 19.59 6.15
C THR A 405 -3.84 18.85 7.36
N ASP A 406 -2.70 19.31 7.86
CA ASP A 406 -2.11 18.79 9.09
C ASP A 406 -1.72 19.95 10.02
N ALA A 407 -1.92 19.78 11.32
CA ALA A 407 -1.50 20.76 12.31
C ALA A 407 0.04 20.78 12.48
N ASP A 408 0.70 19.65 12.21
CA ASP A 408 2.12 19.41 12.31
C ASP A 408 2.80 19.70 10.96
N SER A 409 2.99 21.00 10.69
CA SER A 409 3.49 21.56 9.40
C SER A 409 4.83 21.03 8.83
N GLY A 410 5.50 20.08 9.49
CA GLY A 410 6.73 19.44 9.04
C GLY A 410 6.58 17.97 8.64
N ASP A 411 5.41 17.39 8.83
CA ASP A 411 5.16 15.97 8.59
C ASP A 411 4.86 15.69 7.11
N VAL A 412 5.30 14.52 6.63
CA VAL A 412 5.14 14.13 5.23
C VAL A 412 3.95 13.18 5.09
N LEU A 413 2.87 13.70 4.53
CA LEU A 413 1.66 12.92 4.29
C LEU A 413 1.80 12.02 3.06
N THR A 414 1.17 10.85 3.14
CA THR A 414 0.96 9.97 1.98
C THR A 414 -0.53 9.71 1.74
N TYR A 415 -0.88 9.55 0.48
CA TYR A 415 -2.24 9.51 -0.05
C TYR A 415 -2.46 8.21 -0.81
N THR A 416 -3.61 7.57 -0.60
CA THR A 416 -4.05 6.41 -1.36
C THR A 416 -5.50 6.61 -1.78
N TRP A 417 -5.74 6.56 -3.09
CA TRP A 417 -7.08 6.56 -3.67
C TRP A 417 -7.50 5.13 -3.99
N GLU A 418 -8.67 4.69 -3.55
CA GLU A 418 -9.16 3.31 -3.74
C GLU A 418 -10.61 3.32 -4.18
N GLN A 419 -10.98 2.42 -5.11
CA GLN A 419 -12.38 2.20 -5.44
C GLN A 419 -13.04 1.41 -4.30
N ILE A 420 -14.23 1.84 -3.87
CA ILE A 420 -14.95 1.22 -2.74
C ILE A 420 -16.28 0.57 -3.13
N ASP A 421 -16.59 0.54 -4.43
CA ASP A 421 -17.73 -0.22 -4.94
C ASP A 421 -17.48 -1.72 -4.81
N SER A 422 -18.40 -2.45 -4.20
CA SER A 422 -18.27 -3.90 -4.10
C SER A 422 -18.94 -4.63 -5.27
N GLY A 423 -18.31 -5.70 -5.76
CA GLY A 423 -18.89 -6.61 -6.74
C GLY A 423 -17.86 -7.60 -7.26
N SER A 424 -18.30 -8.58 -8.05
CA SER A 424 -17.36 -9.49 -8.72
C SER A 424 -16.70 -8.82 -9.93
N SER A 425 -15.40 -9.04 -10.11
CA SER A 425 -14.59 -8.58 -11.22
C SER A 425 -13.46 -9.59 -11.47
N THR A 426 -13.68 -10.51 -12.40
CA THR A 426 -12.69 -11.47 -12.90
C THR A 426 -11.99 -10.92 -14.14
N ASN A 427 -10.85 -11.51 -14.55
CA ASN A 427 -10.18 -11.09 -15.78
C ASN A 427 -11.11 -11.12 -17.00
N THR A 428 -11.92 -12.17 -17.12
CA THR A 428 -12.87 -12.40 -18.22
C THR A 428 -14.09 -11.49 -18.22
N SER A 429 -14.46 -10.93 -17.07
CA SER A 429 -15.58 -9.98 -16.95
C SER A 429 -15.13 -8.52 -16.92
N PHE A 430 -13.85 -8.28 -16.62
CA PHE A 430 -13.26 -6.95 -16.55
C PHE A 430 -13.34 -6.23 -17.90
N GLY A 431 -13.84 -5.00 -17.89
CA GLY A 431 -13.97 -4.20 -19.09
C GLY A 431 -14.64 -2.84 -18.85
N PRO A 432 -14.66 -1.97 -19.88
CA PRO A 432 -15.21 -0.63 -19.78
C PRO A 432 -16.73 -0.59 -19.59
N THR A 433 -17.43 -1.70 -19.87
CA THR A 433 -18.87 -1.85 -19.63
C THR A 433 -19.20 -2.63 -18.36
N HIS A 434 -18.19 -3.04 -17.59
CA HIS A 434 -18.39 -3.78 -16.35
C HIS A 434 -19.01 -2.88 -15.28
N THR A 435 -19.76 -3.48 -14.36
CA THR A 435 -20.43 -2.77 -13.26
C THR A 435 -19.80 -3.04 -11.89
N GLY A 436 -18.87 -3.98 -11.78
CA GLY A 436 -18.08 -4.22 -10.57
C GLY A 436 -16.86 -3.29 -10.46
N PRO A 437 -15.91 -3.62 -9.57
CA PRO A 437 -14.61 -2.95 -9.47
C PRO A 437 -13.83 -2.98 -10.78
N VAL A 438 -13.25 -1.84 -11.15
CA VAL A 438 -12.46 -1.67 -12.38
C VAL A 438 -11.17 -0.87 -12.16
N TRP A 439 -10.82 -0.60 -10.90
CA TRP A 439 -9.61 0.14 -10.52
C TRP A 439 -8.85 -0.61 -9.42
N ARG A 440 -7.65 -1.10 -9.72
CA ARG A 440 -6.76 -1.68 -8.71
C ARG A 440 -6.38 -0.66 -7.63
N SER A 441 -6.01 -1.13 -6.43
CA SER A 441 -5.34 -0.26 -5.46
C SER A 441 -3.87 -0.04 -5.85
N ARG A 442 -3.29 1.04 -5.33
CA ARG A 442 -1.92 1.49 -5.63
C ARG A 442 -1.23 1.89 -4.32
N PRO A 443 0.06 1.58 -4.15
CA PRO A 443 0.79 1.96 -2.94
C PRO A 443 0.70 3.46 -2.59
N PRO A 444 0.74 3.82 -1.30
CA PRO A 444 0.70 5.21 -0.85
C PRO A 444 1.73 6.11 -1.54
N SER A 445 1.29 7.30 -1.95
CA SER A 445 2.08 8.28 -2.69
C SER A 445 2.12 9.62 -1.97
N THR A 446 3.16 10.44 -2.14
CA THR A 446 3.13 11.85 -1.68
C THR A 446 2.34 12.75 -2.63
N ASN A 447 1.92 12.23 -3.79
CA ASN A 447 1.06 12.95 -4.71
C ASN A 447 -0.41 12.73 -4.29
N PRO A 448 -1.15 13.80 -3.96
CA PRO A 448 -2.57 13.67 -3.64
C PRO A 448 -3.45 13.40 -4.87
N ASP A 449 -2.91 13.58 -6.07
CA ASP A 449 -3.63 13.37 -7.32
C ASP A 449 -3.40 11.96 -7.87
N ARG A 450 -4.49 11.27 -8.27
CA ARG A 450 -4.44 9.97 -8.96
C ARG A 450 -5.03 10.08 -10.36
N TYR A 451 -4.20 9.84 -11.38
CA TYR A 451 -4.67 9.70 -12.76
C TYR A 451 -5.43 8.38 -12.95
N MET A 452 -6.53 8.44 -13.70
CA MET A 452 -7.44 7.33 -13.94
C MET A 452 -7.66 7.13 -15.45
N PRO A 453 -7.00 6.15 -16.10
CA PRO A 453 -5.94 5.26 -15.58
C PRO A 453 -4.62 5.97 -15.27
N ILE A 454 -3.63 5.24 -14.75
CA ILE A 454 -2.28 5.76 -14.55
C ILE A 454 -1.75 6.51 -15.79
N ILE A 455 -0.97 7.55 -15.55
CA ILE A 455 -0.59 8.52 -16.60
C ILE A 455 0.15 7.86 -17.76
N GLU A 456 0.94 6.81 -17.50
CA GLU A 456 1.66 6.01 -18.50
C GLU A 456 0.69 5.46 -19.55
N ARG A 457 -0.46 4.94 -19.11
CA ARG A 457 -1.49 4.40 -20.01
C ARG A 457 -2.24 5.49 -20.74
N VAL A 458 -2.46 6.64 -20.10
CA VAL A 458 -3.09 7.78 -20.77
C VAL A 458 -2.20 8.32 -21.88
N VAL A 459 -0.90 8.48 -21.62
CA VAL A 459 0.14 8.85 -22.61
C VAL A 459 0.21 7.84 -23.76
N ALA A 460 0.04 6.56 -23.48
CA ALA A 460 -0.02 5.49 -24.47
C ALA A 460 -1.37 5.41 -25.22
N GLY A 461 -2.39 6.20 -24.85
CA GLY A 461 -3.74 6.15 -25.42
C GLY A 461 -4.57 4.93 -25.00
N GLN A 462 -4.16 4.23 -23.93
CA GLN A 462 -4.74 2.98 -23.44
C GLN A 462 -5.76 3.22 -22.31
N LEU A 463 -6.81 4.01 -22.60
CA LEU A 463 -7.82 4.38 -21.60
C LEU A 463 -8.72 3.21 -21.17
N THR A 464 -8.93 2.25 -22.06
CA THR A 464 -9.75 1.07 -21.80
C THR A 464 -8.91 -0.20 -21.78
N GLU A 465 -9.39 -1.21 -21.06
CA GLU A 465 -8.77 -2.54 -20.98
C GLU A 465 -9.86 -3.60 -20.85
N THR A 466 -9.62 -4.78 -21.42
CA THR A 466 -10.47 -5.97 -21.27
C THR A 466 -9.57 -7.19 -21.16
N ASN A 467 -10.00 -8.20 -20.39
CA ASN A 467 -9.19 -9.40 -20.14
C ASN A 467 -7.75 -9.07 -19.67
N PRO A 468 -7.60 -8.23 -18.63
CA PRO A 468 -6.28 -7.86 -18.12
C PRO A 468 -5.52 -9.11 -17.67
N THR A 469 -4.20 -9.03 -17.81
CA THR A 469 -3.26 -9.98 -17.21
C THR A 469 -2.32 -9.21 -16.32
N GLU A 470 -1.62 -9.90 -15.43
CA GLU A 470 -0.48 -9.32 -14.74
C GLU A 470 0.54 -8.73 -15.73
N THR A 471 1.12 -7.60 -15.33
CA THR A 471 2.13 -6.86 -16.10
C THR A 471 3.32 -6.57 -15.21
N PHE A 472 4.53 -6.63 -15.76
CA PHE A 472 5.76 -6.40 -15.00
C PHE A 472 5.83 -5.00 -14.35
N ASP A 473 5.23 -4.00 -15.01
CA ASP A 473 5.16 -2.62 -14.52
C ASP A 473 3.92 -2.33 -13.66
N ASN A 474 3.09 -3.35 -13.40
CA ASN A 474 1.81 -3.23 -12.70
C ASN A 474 0.88 -2.20 -13.36
N SER A 475 0.90 -2.02 -14.69
CA SER A 475 0.06 -1.04 -15.39
C SER A 475 -1.38 -1.51 -15.68
N SER A 476 -1.64 -2.82 -15.65
CA SER A 476 -2.94 -3.44 -15.93
C SER A 476 -3.96 -3.30 -14.79
N TRP A 477 -5.20 -3.74 -15.05
CA TRP A 477 -6.34 -3.73 -14.12
C TRP A 477 -6.90 -2.33 -13.80
N GLU A 478 -6.94 -1.49 -14.84
CA GLU A 478 -7.53 -0.15 -14.80
C GLU A 478 -8.27 0.16 -16.12
N THR A 479 -9.52 0.62 -16.05
CA THR A 479 -10.25 1.03 -17.26
C THR A 479 -11.28 2.11 -16.98
N VAL A 480 -11.34 3.11 -17.85
CA VAL A 480 -12.48 4.06 -17.86
C VAL A 480 -13.78 3.32 -18.20
N SER A 481 -14.90 3.85 -17.72
CA SER A 481 -16.23 3.30 -18.04
C SER A 481 -16.79 3.91 -19.32
N THR A 482 -17.35 3.09 -20.20
CA THR A 482 -18.05 3.50 -21.44
C THR A 482 -19.58 3.41 -21.31
N ILE A 483 -20.08 3.20 -20.09
CA ILE A 483 -21.50 3.17 -19.74
C ILE A 483 -21.77 4.16 -18.61
N GLY A 484 -23.02 4.61 -18.51
CA GLY A 484 -23.44 5.43 -17.38
C GLY A 484 -23.47 4.61 -16.09
N ARG A 485 -22.71 5.03 -15.08
CA ARG A 485 -22.67 4.40 -13.75
C ARG A 485 -22.07 5.34 -12.72
N THR A 486 -22.29 5.02 -11.46
CA THR A 486 -21.61 5.68 -10.34
C THR A 486 -20.38 4.86 -9.94
N LEU A 487 -19.29 5.56 -9.64
CA LEU A 487 -18.06 5.02 -9.08
C LEU A 487 -17.82 5.73 -7.75
N ASN A 488 -17.52 4.98 -6.71
CA ASN A 488 -17.22 5.52 -5.38
C ASN A 488 -15.76 5.29 -5.04
N PHE A 489 -15.10 6.31 -4.53
CA PHE A 489 -13.69 6.29 -4.16
C PHE A 489 -13.50 6.76 -2.72
N ALA A 490 -12.52 6.19 -2.03
CA ALA A 490 -12.00 6.70 -0.77
C ALA A 490 -10.58 7.23 -0.97
N LEU A 491 -10.29 8.36 -0.32
CA LEU A 491 -8.96 8.89 -0.13
C LEU A 491 -8.53 8.60 1.31
N THR A 492 -7.54 7.73 1.49
CA THR A 492 -6.90 7.51 2.80
C THR A 492 -5.62 8.34 2.86
N VAL A 493 -5.50 9.18 3.89
CA VAL A 493 -4.33 10.01 4.17
C VAL A 493 -3.64 9.48 5.41
N ARG A 494 -2.34 9.21 5.30
CA ARG A 494 -1.51 8.70 6.38
C ARG A 494 -0.49 9.74 6.76
N ASP A 495 -0.45 10.01 8.05
CA ASP A 495 0.60 10.76 8.69
C ASP A 495 1.36 9.84 9.63
N ARG A 496 2.68 9.71 9.44
CA ARG A 496 3.50 8.86 10.29
C ARG A 496 4.30 9.67 11.32
N SER A 497 4.16 10.99 11.28
CA SER A 497 4.85 12.03 12.03
C SER A 497 6.34 11.81 12.24
N GLU A 498 7.11 12.50 11.43
CA GLU A 498 8.55 12.40 11.38
C GLU A 498 9.26 13.56 12.10
N SER A 499 8.54 14.65 12.37
CA SER A 499 9.11 15.88 12.94
C SER A 499 9.62 15.76 14.39
N GLY A 500 9.32 14.64 15.08
CA GLY A 500 9.71 14.38 16.47
C GLY A 500 10.71 13.24 16.71
N GLY A 501 11.05 12.43 15.70
CA GLY A 501 11.81 11.19 15.90
C GLY A 501 11.76 10.21 14.73
N VAL A 502 11.89 8.91 15.03
CA VAL A 502 11.93 7.81 14.03
C VAL A 502 10.54 7.36 13.51
N GLY A 503 9.53 8.24 13.55
CA GLY A 503 8.19 7.95 13.04
C GLY A 503 7.37 6.98 13.91
N GLN A 504 7.06 7.39 15.14
CA GLN A 504 6.45 6.52 16.17
C GLN A 504 4.97 6.73 16.42
N THR A 505 4.38 7.70 15.74
CA THR A 505 3.11 8.30 16.12
C THR A 505 2.20 8.37 14.91
N PRO A 506 1.89 7.21 14.30
CA PRO A 506 1.07 7.16 13.11
C PRO A 506 -0.37 7.59 13.40
N GLN A 507 -0.94 8.29 12.44
CA GLN A 507 -2.34 8.70 12.37
C GLN A 507 -2.82 8.50 10.93
N SER A 508 -4.10 8.24 10.77
CA SER A 508 -4.72 8.23 9.45
C SER A 508 -6.11 8.85 9.52
N ASP A 509 -6.54 9.40 8.38
CA ASP A 509 -7.89 9.94 8.18
C ASP A 509 -8.33 9.59 6.76
N PHE A 510 -9.63 9.62 6.51
CA PHE A 510 -10.16 9.38 5.17
C PHE A 510 -11.32 10.29 4.80
N ASP A 511 -11.52 10.47 3.49
CA ASP A 511 -12.69 11.12 2.93
C ASP A 511 -13.12 10.40 1.64
N THR A 512 -14.39 10.50 1.27
CA THR A 512 -14.96 9.78 0.14
C THR A 512 -15.46 10.73 -0.94
N MET A 513 -15.31 10.34 -2.20
CA MET A 513 -15.84 11.05 -3.37
C MET A 513 -16.66 10.11 -4.25
N THR A 514 -17.71 10.64 -4.84
CA THR A 514 -18.49 10.00 -5.89
C THR A 514 -18.18 10.60 -7.27
N VAL A 515 -17.85 9.74 -8.24
CA VAL A 515 -17.72 10.08 -9.66
C VAL A 515 -18.85 9.43 -10.45
N THR A 516 -19.74 10.23 -11.01
CA THR A 516 -20.83 9.75 -11.88
C THR A 516 -20.40 9.83 -13.34
N VAL A 517 -20.35 8.70 -14.01
CA VAL A 517 -20.12 8.63 -15.45
C VAL A 517 -21.45 8.85 -16.17
N ASP A 518 -21.53 9.88 -17.00
CA ASP A 518 -22.71 10.12 -17.84
C ASP A 518 -22.67 9.24 -19.09
N GLY A 519 -23.73 8.45 -19.28
CA GLY A 519 -23.88 7.57 -20.44
C GLY A 519 -24.21 8.32 -21.74
N SER A 520 -24.58 9.61 -21.66
CA SER A 520 -25.05 10.39 -22.82
C SER A 520 -24.02 11.35 -23.40
N SER A 521 -22.92 11.60 -22.68
CA SER A 521 -21.80 12.45 -23.11
C SER A 521 -20.49 11.67 -23.15
N GLY A 522 -19.56 12.14 -23.97
CA GLY A 522 -18.29 11.46 -24.22
C GLY A 522 -18.25 10.62 -25.50
N PRO A 523 -17.06 10.14 -25.89
CA PRO A 523 -15.78 10.44 -25.27
C PRO A 523 -15.28 11.85 -25.63
N PHE A 524 -14.74 12.56 -24.65
CA PHE A 524 -14.05 13.84 -24.84
C PHE A 524 -12.61 13.56 -25.27
N THR A 525 -12.20 14.08 -26.43
CA THR A 525 -10.90 13.75 -27.04
C THR A 525 -10.25 14.96 -27.70
N VAL A 526 -8.93 15.08 -27.60
CA VAL A 526 -8.16 16.05 -28.40
C VAL A 526 -7.99 15.49 -29.81
N THR A 527 -8.35 16.28 -30.82
CA THR A 527 -8.36 15.88 -32.24
C THR A 527 -7.24 16.52 -33.06
N SER A 528 -6.54 17.52 -32.52
CA SER A 528 -5.35 18.13 -33.13
C SER A 528 -4.05 17.43 -32.70
N GLN A 529 -2.95 17.74 -33.41
CA GLN A 529 -1.59 17.19 -33.16
C GLN A 529 -1.56 15.65 -33.12
N THR A 530 -2.17 15.04 -34.14
CA THR A 530 -2.21 13.59 -34.39
C THR A 530 -0.99 13.09 -35.17
N SER A 531 -0.05 13.97 -35.48
CA SER A 531 1.23 13.67 -36.12
C SER A 531 2.29 14.64 -35.59
N ALA A 532 3.56 14.28 -35.76
CA ALA A 532 4.67 15.13 -35.37
C ALA A 532 4.69 16.40 -36.24
N VAL A 533 4.37 17.53 -35.64
CA VAL A 533 4.47 18.88 -36.23
C VAL A 533 5.57 19.65 -35.53
N THR A 534 6.01 20.76 -36.11
CA THR A 534 6.96 21.68 -35.46
C THR A 534 6.30 23.02 -35.24
N TRP A 535 6.36 23.50 -34.01
CA TRP A 535 5.83 24.77 -33.56
C TRP A 535 6.96 25.71 -33.20
N ASP A 536 6.98 26.90 -33.81
CA ASP A 536 7.90 27.95 -33.40
C ASP A 536 7.34 28.66 -32.16
N ALA A 537 8.18 28.90 -31.15
CA ALA A 537 7.79 29.68 -29.98
C ALA A 537 7.30 31.09 -30.40
N GLY A 538 6.19 31.53 -29.81
CA GLY A 538 5.50 32.76 -30.18
C GLY A 538 4.57 32.65 -31.41
N SER A 539 4.57 31.53 -32.13
CA SER A 539 3.59 31.30 -33.19
C SER A 539 2.19 31.03 -32.64
N SER A 540 1.17 31.35 -33.44
CA SER A 540 -0.22 31.00 -33.14
C SER A 540 -0.53 29.60 -33.65
N GLN A 541 -1.11 28.75 -32.81
CA GLN A 541 -1.47 27.38 -33.15
C GLN A 541 -2.91 27.08 -32.73
N THR A 542 -3.64 26.31 -33.53
CA THR A 542 -5.01 25.91 -33.22
C THR A 542 -5.04 24.55 -32.57
N ILE A 543 -5.71 24.46 -31.42
CA ILE A 543 -6.02 23.21 -30.71
C ILE A 543 -7.48 22.88 -30.95
N THR A 544 -7.77 21.64 -31.35
CA THR A 544 -9.15 21.16 -31.57
C THR A 544 -9.45 19.94 -30.72
N TRP A 545 -10.71 19.82 -30.27
CA TRP A 545 -11.18 18.68 -29.48
C TRP A 545 -12.64 18.37 -29.79
N ASN A 546 -13.07 17.15 -29.48
CA ASN A 546 -14.46 16.76 -29.51
C ASN A 546 -15.16 17.17 -28.20
N VAL A 547 -16.06 18.15 -28.26
CA VAL A 547 -16.85 18.62 -27.11
C VAL A 547 -17.69 17.49 -26.51
N ALA A 548 -18.19 16.57 -27.34
CA ALA A 548 -18.89 15.36 -26.91
C ALA A 548 -20.03 15.58 -25.89
N GLY A 549 -20.75 16.71 -25.98
CA GLY A 549 -21.85 17.06 -25.07
C GLY A 549 -21.42 17.48 -23.65
N THR A 550 -20.13 17.55 -23.36
CA THR A 550 -19.59 17.92 -22.04
C THR A 550 -19.87 19.37 -21.63
N ASN A 551 -20.11 20.25 -22.62
CA ASN A 551 -20.34 21.68 -22.40
C ASN A 551 -21.73 22.02 -21.84
N ALA A 552 -22.64 21.06 -21.81
CA ALA A 552 -24.02 21.22 -21.36
C ALA A 552 -24.49 19.97 -20.59
N GLY A 553 -25.81 19.84 -20.40
CA GLY A 553 -26.39 18.66 -19.75
C GLY A 553 -25.94 18.52 -18.29
N VAL A 554 -25.69 17.28 -17.86
CA VAL A 554 -25.31 16.96 -16.47
C VAL A 554 -23.80 17.11 -16.22
N VAL A 555 -22.96 16.98 -17.24
CA VAL A 555 -21.51 17.26 -17.13
C VAL A 555 -21.24 18.76 -17.01
N ASN A 556 -22.04 19.60 -17.68
CA ASN A 556 -22.13 21.05 -17.50
C ASN A 556 -20.77 21.77 -17.37
N THR A 557 -19.85 21.51 -18.29
CA THR A 557 -18.50 22.07 -18.31
C THR A 557 -18.34 23.01 -19.52
N PRO A 558 -18.93 24.23 -19.48
CA PRO A 558 -19.02 25.13 -20.62
C PRO A 558 -17.67 25.76 -21.01
N THR A 559 -16.63 25.58 -20.19
CA THR A 559 -15.28 26.08 -20.45
C THR A 559 -14.23 25.01 -20.19
N VAL A 560 -13.08 25.13 -20.82
CA VAL A 560 -11.91 24.24 -20.67
C VAL A 560 -10.65 25.04 -20.39
N ASN A 561 -9.62 24.36 -19.90
CA ASN A 561 -8.26 24.87 -19.85
C ASN A 561 -7.38 24.07 -20.81
N ILE A 562 -6.39 24.73 -21.41
CA ILE A 562 -5.44 24.12 -22.33
C ILE A 562 -4.05 24.23 -21.72
N LYS A 563 -3.38 23.09 -21.57
CA LYS A 563 -2.05 23.00 -20.97
C LYS A 563 -1.07 22.32 -21.92
N LEU A 564 0.21 22.59 -21.70
CA LEU A 564 1.32 22.05 -22.47
C LEU A 564 2.30 21.32 -21.55
N SER A 565 2.69 20.14 -22.02
CA SER A 565 3.76 19.30 -21.51
C SER A 565 4.94 19.39 -22.47
N THR A 566 6.15 19.26 -21.92
CA THR A 566 7.41 19.14 -22.68
C THR A 566 8.13 17.82 -22.45
N ASP A 567 7.57 16.94 -21.62
CA ASP A 567 8.17 15.68 -21.16
C ASP A 567 7.49 14.42 -21.70
N GLY A 568 6.67 14.56 -22.75
CA GLY A 568 5.97 13.44 -23.38
C GLY A 568 4.54 13.24 -22.86
N GLY A 569 4.03 14.16 -22.04
CA GLY A 569 2.66 14.15 -21.52
C GLY A 569 2.54 13.72 -20.06
N TYR A 570 3.63 13.69 -19.30
CA TYR A 570 3.65 13.28 -17.89
C TYR A 570 3.38 14.45 -16.95
N THR A 571 3.93 15.63 -17.25
CA THR A 571 3.67 16.87 -16.49
C THR A 571 3.22 18.01 -17.40
N TYR A 572 2.40 18.91 -16.87
CA TYR A 572 1.80 20.02 -17.63
C TYR A 572 2.05 21.39 -16.96
N PRO A 573 3.32 21.85 -16.88
CA PRO A 573 3.68 23.07 -16.17
C PRO A 573 3.26 24.36 -16.91
N TYR A 574 2.99 24.29 -18.21
CA TYR A 574 2.66 25.45 -19.03
C TYR A 574 1.15 25.56 -19.25
N THR A 575 0.54 26.65 -18.80
CA THR A 575 -0.87 26.96 -19.10
C THR A 575 -0.94 27.81 -20.35
N LEU A 576 -1.58 27.29 -21.40
CA LEU A 576 -1.73 27.97 -22.69
C LEU A 576 -2.97 28.86 -22.73
N ALA A 577 -4.08 28.39 -22.16
CA ALA A 577 -5.32 29.14 -22.06
C ALA A 577 -6.15 28.64 -20.88
N THR A 578 -6.94 29.53 -20.26
CA THR A 578 -7.84 29.19 -19.16
C THR A 578 -9.24 29.71 -19.42
N ASN A 579 -10.25 28.99 -18.92
CA ASN A 579 -11.66 29.38 -19.01
C ASN A 579 -12.14 29.69 -20.45
N VAL A 580 -11.59 29.00 -21.45
CA VAL A 580 -12.00 29.21 -22.86
C VAL A 580 -13.27 28.44 -23.16
N PRO A 581 -14.14 28.90 -24.07
CA PRO A 581 -15.37 28.18 -24.42
C PRO A 581 -15.09 26.73 -24.81
N ASN A 582 -15.90 25.81 -24.28
CA ASN A 582 -15.88 24.41 -24.68
C ASN A 582 -16.70 24.22 -25.97
N ASP A 583 -16.20 24.77 -27.07
CA ASP A 583 -16.85 24.78 -28.40
C ASP A 583 -16.07 24.02 -29.48
N GLY A 584 -14.94 23.39 -29.11
CA GLY A 584 -14.21 22.43 -29.91
C GLY A 584 -12.95 22.96 -30.59
N SER A 585 -12.64 24.27 -30.45
CA SER A 585 -11.43 24.84 -31.03
C SER A 585 -10.97 26.10 -30.28
N HIS A 586 -9.66 26.26 -30.09
CA HIS A 586 -9.08 27.49 -29.57
C HIS A 586 -7.69 27.75 -30.14
N ASP A 587 -7.38 29.01 -30.42
CA ASP A 587 -6.05 29.44 -30.84
C ASP A 587 -5.21 29.80 -29.61
N ILE A 588 -4.00 29.25 -29.52
CA ILE A 588 -3.03 29.52 -28.46
C ILE A 588 -1.79 30.19 -29.04
N THR A 589 -1.04 30.88 -28.19
CA THR A 589 0.33 31.28 -28.50
C THR A 589 1.29 30.27 -27.88
N VAL A 590 2.21 29.73 -28.68
CA VAL A 590 3.20 28.76 -28.20
C VAL A 590 4.15 29.46 -27.24
N PRO A 591 4.31 28.98 -25.98
CA PRO A 591 5.14 29.63 -24.98
C PRO A 591 6.62 29.36 -25.23
N VAL A 592 7.47 30.12 -24.55
CA VAL A 592 8.89 29.75 -24.37
C VAL A 592 8.95 28.66 -23.30
N THR A 593 9.53 27.52 -23.63
CA THR A 593 9.66 26.31 -22.83
C THR A 593 11.05 26.12 -22.22
N GLY A 594 11.98 27.06 -22.43
CA GLY A 594 13.35 27.01 -21.91
C GLY A 594 14.29 26.20 -22.81
N GLY A 595 13.92 26.02 -24.07
CA GLY A 595 14.69 25.33 -25.11
C GLY A 595 13.80 24.50 -26.04
N ASP A 596 14.41 24.00 -27.12
CA ASP A 596 13.77 23.07 -28.05
C ASP A 596 13.33 21.78 -27.35
N THR A 597 12.16 21.25 -27.73
CA THR A 597 11.70 19.93 -27.29
C THR A 597 11.09 19.16 -28.46
N SER A 598 11.23 17.84 -28.46
CA SER A 598 10.61 16.92 -29.43
C SER A 598 9.54 16.03 -28.79
N THR A 599 9.17 16.32 -27.53
CA THR A 599 8.29 15.51 -26.70
C THR A 599 7.10 16.32 -26.19
N ALA A 600 6.72 17.39 -26.91
CA ALA A 600 5.62 18.22 -26.47
C ALA A 600 4.27 17.52 -26.63
N ARG A 601 3.37 17.76 -25.66
CA ARG A 601 1.97 17.29 -25.67
C ARG A 601 1.03 18.39 -25.19
N VAL A 602 -0.18 18.42 -25.74
CA VAL A 602 -1.26 19.30 -25.28
C VAL A 602 -2.32 18.49 -24.57
N MET A 603 -2.76 19.02 -23.42
CA MET A 603 -3.91 18.56 -22.66
C MET A 603 -5.03 19.59 -22.76
N VAL A 604 -6.25 19.13 -22.96
CA VAL A 604 -7.47 19.90 -22.74
C VAL A 604 -8.20 19.28 -21.56
N GLU A 605 -8.36 20.05 -20.49
CA GLU A 605 -9.07 19.62 -19.27
C GLU A 605 -10.38 20.39 -19.10
N GLY A 606 -11.40 19.72 -18.56
CA GLY A 606 -12.65 20.37 -18.17
C GLY A 606 -12.40 21.39 -17.06
N ASN A 607 -12.85 22.63 -17.24
CA ASN A 607 -12.72 23.64 -16.19
C ASN A 607 -13.72 23.38 -15.06
N ASN A 608 -13.26 23.41 -13.80
CA ASN A 608 -14.05 23.00 -12.62
C ASN A 608 -14.63 21.57 -12.75
N ASN A 609 -13.94 20.69 -13.47
CA ASN A 609 -14.24 19.27 -13.57
C ASN A 609 -12.92 18.48 -13.53
N ILE A 610 -12.99 17.16 -13.49
CA ILE A 610 -11.83 16.26 -13.34
C ILE A 610 -11.48 15.47 -14.61
N PHE A 611 -12.30 15.53 -15.66
CA PHE A 611 -12.01 14.87 -16.93
C PHE A 611 -11.01 15.67 -17.77
N TYR A 612 -10.21 14.96 -18.57
CA TYR A 612 -9.27 15.58 -19.50
C TYR A 612 -8.98 14.66 -20.68
N ALA A 613 -8.37 15.22 -21.72
CA ALA A 613 -7.83 14.47 -22.85
C ALA A 613 -6.48 15.04 -23.26
N ILE A 614 -5.62 14.17 -23.80
CA ILE A 614 -4.31 14.53 -24.33
C ILE A 614 -4.25 14.22 -25.82
N ASN A 615 -3.42 14.95 -26.56
CA ASN A 615 -3.22 14.69 -27.98
C ASN A 615 -2.42 13.39 -28.19
N SER A 616 -2.64 12.72 -29.34
CA SER A 616 -2.15 11.36 -29.56
C SER A 616 -0.67 11.24 -29.98
N THR A 617 -0.01 12.31 -30.45
CA THR A 617 1.40 12.24 -30.90
C THR A 617 2.31 13.32 -30.28
N ASN A 618 3.56 12.98 -29.97
CA ASN A 618 4.57 13.98 -29.59
C ASN A 618 4.79 14.95 -30.76
N PHE A 619 4.93 16.24 -30.48
CA PHE A 619 5.34 17.23 -31.47
C PHE A 619 6.54 18.04 -30.99
N ASN A 620 7.12 18.81 -31.90
CA ASN A 620 8.31 19.61 -31.64
C ASN A 620 7.94 21.05 -31.32
N ILE A 621 8.65 21.65 -30.37
CA ILE A 621 8.71 23.10 -30.18
C ILE A 621 10.13 23.54 -30.49
N GLN A 622 10.27 24.55 -31.34
CA GLN A 622 11.53 25.20 -31.68
C GLN A 622 11.52 26.62 -31.12
N GLU A 623 12.57 26.96 -30.37
CA GLU A 623 12.81 28.31 -29.91
C GLU A 623 13.81 29.00 -30.82
N SER A 624 13.45 30.17 -31.33
CA SER A 624 14.42 31.03 -32.02
C SER A 624 15.31 31.75 -31.00
N GLU A 625 16.61 31.86 -31.26
CA GLU A 625 17.58 32.60 -30.41
C GLU A 625 17.23 34.10 -30.20
N PHE A 626 16.27 34.64 -30.97
CA PHE A 626 15.79 36.01 -30.85
C PHE A 626 14.31 36.14 -31.26
N VAL A 627 13.51 36.77 -30.41
CA VAL A 627 12.14 37.20 -30.72
C VAL A 627 12.16 38.71 -31.04
N LEU A 628 11.84 39.10 -32.27
CA LEU A 628 11.65 40.50 -32.65
C LEU A 628 10.20 40.91 -32.39
N THR A 629 9.95 41.63 -31.29
CA THR A 629 8.65 42.25 -31.02
C THR A 629 8.55 43.57 -31.78
N ALA A 630 7.77 43.61 -32.87
CA ALA A 630 7.45 44.84 -33.56
C ALA A 630 6.16 45.45 -32.99
N ASN A 631 6.28 46.58 -32.28
CA ASN A 631 5.13 47.42 -31.94
C ASN A 631 4.68 48.16 -33.19
N ASN A 632 3.76 47.57 -33.96
CA ASN A 632 3.09 48.30 -35.04
C ASN A 632 2.04 49.23 -34.41
N SER A 633 2.43 50.47 -34.12
CA SER A 633 1.45 51.54 -33.94
C SER A 633 0.73 51.77 -35.28
N PRO A 634 -0.60 51.70 -35.36
CA PRO A 634 -1.31 52.07 -36.58
C PRO A 634 -1.06 53.55 -36.84
N VAL A 635 -0.46 53.85 -37.99
CA VAL A 635 -0.38 55.21 -38.52
C VAL A 635 -1.61 55.39 -39.40
N ASP A 636 -2.59 56.14 -38.93
CA ASP A 636 -3.67 56.62 -39.79
C ASP A 636 -3.06 57.56 -40.83
N VAL A 637 -3.14 57.15 -42.10
CA VAL A 637 -2.75 57.98 -43.24
C VAL A 637 -3.99 58.77 -43.65
N CYS A 638 -3.99 60.08 -43.36
CA CYS A 638 -5.01 61.03 -43.81
C CYS A 638 -4.94 61.29 -45.32
#